data_AF-A0A8S2AB83-F1
#
_entry.id   AF-A0A8S2AB83-F1
#
_cell.length_a   1.000
_cell.length_b   1.000
_cell.length_c   1.000
_cell.angle_alpha   90.00
_cell.angle_beta   90.00
_cell.angle_gamma   90.00
#
_symmetry.space_group_name_H-M   'P 1'
#
loop_
_entity.id
_entity.type
_entity.pdbx_description
1 polymer ?
#
loop_
_entity_poly.entity_id
_entity_poly.type
_entity_poly.pdbx_seq_one_letter_code
_entity_poly.pdbx_strand_id
1 'polypeptide(L)'
;MAESAIRTIVESIHSSPTQAVVYLSGGASQSLGWLMSVPGASNTLLETVVPYSMISMVQLLGRVPNQHCSQSMANEMALLAYNRALKLSKPGCAVLGVGFTVTLATSRPKRGDHRFFLSIRASDRVWETSVTLTKGKRSREEEDKVASSVLIQAMAKACQVSETLDSGLTESEVLNESETQFSEEEELEQLIDGQLCSKIYPFSKESYGSDKDRKIILPGSFNPLHDGHLKLLETAMSVCEGGYPCFEISAVNADKPSLTVAEIKDRVKQFEVLEKTVIVSNQPFFYKKAELFPGSSFVIGADTAARLVNPKYYEGSHKRMLEVLGDCKRTGCKFLVGGRNVEGEFKVLDDIDIPDEISRKKMSSSRQMDSQIISDKAEAERIVKNVARCIARKGLKYEKRMMTNVKDPRINFLRNPEDPLHGYYKQKLSDYLSQLQQNGTIVDDFGHVAATNVSTQVTEPPPGIIRNDIENMALYISKGGLVFESVMRHLVADEARYSFMASSHPFHAFYQQKLTEYRSINQQDGGANHDYDATLASYKQKATEFRSRIQQEGANLDDDADVGQRIVLPYHLDLRLPKGMNIKEFRTMKLTAQFGAWYGNDFWLGFKNRDGFEFTNPIDSKFPRFTRFWDSLQDLKWHDGGVMSMVHWHASLVKDFANNEELPHPETEPEPKRLKLDERGLVPEDQFLAQHPGWCTIRVSIVSVEGREVNIIEKTVQSLSENVASFKEKIAEEVRSIPPEKQVLFGKAGLLKDNNRSLAHYNVGAGEILTLSLCTCGRETDLDKPCCCTELFNNALGEIMRSHASCFD
;
A
#
# COMPACT_ATOMS: atom_id res chain seq x y z
N MET A 1 -15.62 43.30 -8.15
CA MET A 1 -14.96 43.46 -6.83
C MET A 1 -14.45 42.11 -6.33
N ALA A 2 -15.30 41.09 -6.15
CA ALA A 2 -14.85 39.75 -5.71
C ALA A 2 -13.92 39.06 -6.74
N GLU A 3 -14.27 39.11 -8.03
CA GLU A 3 -13.49 38.46 -9.09
C GLU A 3 -12.11 39.10 -9.32
N SER A 4 -12.00 40.43 -9.14
CA SER A 4 -10.70 41.12 -9.17
C SER A 4 -9.82 40.75 -7.98
N ALA A 5 -10.40 40.55 -6.79
CA ALA A 5 -9.64 40.12 -5.61
C ALA A 5 -9.11 38.69 -5.75
N ILE A 6 -9.93 37.75 -6.27
CA ILE A 6 -9.52 36.37 -6.57
C ILE A 6 -8.36 36.37 -7.57
N ARG A 7 -8.45 37.19 -8.62
CA ARG A 7 -7.38 37.28 -9.60
C ARG A 7 -6.07 37.77 -8.97
N THR A 8 -6.11 38.81 -8.16
CA THR A 8 -4.92 39.38 -7.50
C THR A 8 -4.26 38.35 -6.56
N ILE A 9 -5.02 37.66 -5.71
CA ILE A 9 -4.44 36.65 -4.81
C ILE A 9 -3.82 35.48 -5.59
N VAL A 10 -4.43 35.06 -6.69
CA VAL A 10 -3.88 34.01 -7.56
C VAL A 10 -2.61 34.48 -8.28
N GLU A 11 -2.55 35.73 -8.77
CA GLU A 11 -1.35 36.33 -9.34
C GLU A 11 -0.19 36.35 -8.30
N SER A 12 -0.48 36.65 -7.04
CA SER A 12 0.50 36.60 -5.95
C SER A 12 0.94 35.17 -5.60
N ILE A 13 0.03 34.19 -5.62
CA ILE A 13 0.38 32.76 -5.49
C ILE A 13 1.34 32.34 -6.62
N HIS A 14 1.06 32.72 -7.87
CA HIS A 14 1.90 32.40 -9.04
C HIS A 14 3.24 33.13 -9.08
N SER A 15 3.36 34.22 -8.34
CA SER A 15 4.61 34.96 -8.15
C SER A 15 5.47 34.38 -7.03
N SER A 16 4.91 33.51 -6.17
CA SER A 16 5.66 32.81 -5.14
C SER A 16 6.53 31.68 -5.74
N PRO A 17 7.66 31.32 -5.09
CA PRO A 17 8.52 30.22 -5.55
C PRO A 17 7.94 28.82 -5.24
N THR A 18 6.71 28.76 -4.72
CA THR A 18 6.08 27.54 -4.22
C THR A 18 5.36 26.81 -5.35
N GLN A 19 5.58 25.50 -5.44
CA GLN A 19 4.91 24.61 -6.37
C GLN A 19 3.97 23.66 -5.63
N ALA A 20 2.86 23.28 -6.26
CA ALA A 20 1.81 22.50 -5.63
C ALA A 20 1.24 21.43 -6.56
N VAL A 21 0.87 20.29 -5.97
CA VAL A 21 -0.05 19.32 -6.57
C VAL A 21 -1.35 19.37 -5.79
N VAL A 22 -2.48 19.37 -6.50
CA VAL A 22 -3.80 19.59 -5.90
C VAL A 22 -4.75 18.43 -6.20
N TYR A 23 -5.21 17.74 -5.17
CA TYR A 23 -6.21 16.68 -5.28
C TYR A 23 -7.54 17.13 -4.67
N LEU A 24 -8.62 17.13 -5.47
CA LEU A 24 -9.95 17.59 -5.05
C LEU A 24 -11.02 16.51 -5.28
N SER A 25 -11.94 16.31 -4.35
CA SER A 25 -13.09 15.43 -4.56
C SER A 25 -14.39 16.04 -4.03
N GLY A 26 -15.48 15.87 -4.78
CA GLY A 26 -16.84 16.33 -4.44
C GLY A 26 -17.18 17.80 -4.74
N GLY A 27 -16.17 18.69 -4.82
CA GLY A 27 -16.35 20.13 -5.05
C GLY A 27 -15.04 20.92 -4.91
N ALA A 28 -15.17 22.23 -4.62
CA ALA A 28 -14.12 23.26 -4.78
C ALA A 28 -13.62 23.40 -6.23
N SER A 29 -14.46 23.09 -7.20
CA SER A 29 -14.06 23.00 -8.61
C SER A 29 -13.69 24.35 -9.23
N GLN A 30 -14.32 25.44 -8.79
CA GLN A 30 -14.05 26.78 -9.30
C GLN A 30 -12.62 27.25 -9.01
N SER A 31 -12.02 26.77 -7.91
CA SER A 31 -10.63 27.08 -7.56
C SER A 31 -9.64 26.72 -8.67
N LEU A 32 -9.85 25.58 -9.35
CA LEU A 32 -9.02 25.15 -10.47
C LEU A 32 -9.16 26.09 -11.66
N GLY A 33 -10.40 26.50 -11.95
CA GLY A 33 -10.67 27.50 -12.98
C GLY A 33 -9.93 28.80 -12.69
N TRP A 34 -9.96 29.29 -11.45
CA TRP A 34 -9.27 30.52 -11.05
C TRP A 34 -7.74 30.38 -11.14
N LEU A 35 -7.16 29.30 -10.61
CA LEU A 35 -5.72 29.04 -10.69
C LEU A 35 -5.23 28.92 -12.13
N MET A 36 -5.97 28.22 -13.00
CA MET A 36 -5.51 27.95 -14.37
C MET A 36 -5.78 29.10 -15.35
N SER A 37 -6.72 29.99 -15.04
CA SER A 37 -7.07 31.11 -15.92
C SER A 37 -6.11 32.29 -15.80
N VAL A 38 -5.28 32.33 -14.76
CA VAL A 38 -4.32 33.41 -14.52
C VAL A 38 -2.95 33.04 -15.12
N PRO A 39 -2.31 33.92 -15.91
CA PRO A 39 -0.96 33.69 -16.41
C PRO A 39 0.05 33.41 -15.28
N GLY A 40 0.94 32.44 -15.49
CA GLY A 40 1.87 31.99 -14.47
C GLY A 40 1.43 30.74 -13.72
N ALA A 41 0.26 30.16 -14.03
CA ALA A 41 -0.24 28.92 -13.44
C ALA A 41 0.80 27.78 -13.39
N SER A 42 1.60 27.61 -14.45
CA SER A 42 2.65 26.58 -14.52
C SER A 42 3.82 26.78 -13.54
N ASN A 43 3.97 27.97 -12.96
CA ASN A 43 4.97 28.21 -11.91
C ASN A 43 4.56 27.53 -10.61
N THR A 44 3.26 27.54 -10.29
CA THR A 44 2.71 26.96 -9.06
C THR A 44 2.15 25.55 -9.29
N LEU A 45 1.20 25.38 -10.20
CA LEU A 45 0.40 24.16 -10.31
C LEU A 45 1.09 23.12 -11.17
N LEU A 46 1.62 22.07 -10.53
CA LEU A 46 2.34 20.97 -11.19
C LEU A 46 1.40 19.91 -11.75
N GLU A 47 0.37 19.55 -10.98
CA GLU A 47 -0.62 18.55 -11.34
C GLU A 47 -1.92 18.79 -10.56
N THR A 48 -3.03 18.39 -11.17
CA THR A 48 -4.33 18.34 -10.49
C THR A 48 -5.01 17.02 -10.80
N VAL A 49 -5.56 16.37 -9.78
CA VAL A 49 -6.34 15.14 -9.93
C VAL A 49 -7.68 15.30 -9.22
N VAL A 50 -8.75 14.93 -9.91
CA VAL A 50 -10.12 14.98 -9.36
C VAL A 50 -10.67 13.55 -9.24
N PRO A 51 -10.34 12.80 -8.17
CA PRO A 51 -10.83 11.44 -7.97
C PRO A 51 -12.31 11.45 -7.56
N TYR A 52 -13.20 11.61 -8.55
CA TYR A 52 -14.62 11.81 -8.31
C TYR A 52 -15.40 10.51 -8.07
N SER A 53 -15.01 9.41 -8.72
CA SER A 53 -15.63 8.09 -8.49
C SER A 53 -14.92 7.32 -7.38
N MET A 54 -15.64 6.38 -6.74
CA MET A 54 -15.05 5.53 -5.70
C MET A 54 -13.84 4.75 -6.23
N ILE A 55 -13.94 4.20 -7.44
CA ILE A 55 -12.84 3.46 -8.09
C ILE A 55 -11.62 4.36 -8.31
N SER A 56 -11.82 5.60 -8.77
CA SER A 56 -10.72 6.56 -8.95
C SER A 56 -10.06 6.92 -7.62
N MET A 57 -10.85 7.07 -6.55
CA MET A 57 -10.32 7.28 -5.20
C MET A 57 -9.51 6.07 -4.72
N VAL A 58 -10.00 4.85 -4.92
CA VAL A 58 -9.26 3.62 -4.56
C VAL A 58 -7.94 3.50 -5.32
N GLN A 59 -7.93 3.84 -6.61
CA GLN A 59 -6.71 3.85 -7.41
C GLN A 59 -5.70 4.88 -6.92
N LEU A 60 -6.16 6.05 -6.46
CA LEU A 60 -5.31 7.08 -5.90
C LEU A 60 -4.72 6.66 -4.55
N LEU A 61 -5.56 6.13 -3.65
CA LEU A 61 -5.17 5.77 -2.28
C LEU A 61 -4.45 4.40 -2.18
N GLY A 62 -4.64 3.52 -3.17
CA GLY A 62 -4.19 2.14 -3.12
C GLY A 62 -5.00 1.24 -2.17
N ARG A 63 -6.11 1.75 -1.59
CA ARG A 63 -6.97 1.05 -0.64
C ARG A 63 -8.42 1.55 -0.70
N VAL A 64 -9.35 0.77 -0.14
CA VAL A 64 -10.76 1.17 0.00
C VAL A 64 -10.91 2.08 1.22
N PRO A 65 -11.40 3.32 1.07
CA PRO A 65 -11.60 4.22 2.19
C PRO A 65 -12.90 3.92 2.95
N ASN A 66 -12.86 3.99 4.28
CA ASN A 66 -14.03 3.80 5.15
C ASN A 66 -15.05 4.95 5.02
N GLN A 67 -14.58 6.16 4.72
CA GLN A 67 -15.41 7.35 4.56
C GLN A 67 -14.85 8.24 3.45
N HIS A 68 -15.74 8.79 2.61
CA HIS A 68 -15.35 9.62 1.47
C HIS A 68 -15.01 11.07 1.84
N CYS A 69 -15.57 11.60 2.94
CA CYS A 69 -15.40 12.99 3.35
C CYS A 69 -15.09 13.09 4.85
N SER A 70 -13.80 13.20 5.17
CA SER A 70 -13.26 13.32 6.53
C SER A 70 -11.91 14.06 6.51
N GLN A 71 -11.45 14.52 7.67
CA GLN A 71 -10.13 15.14 7.82
C GLN A 71 -9.00 14.15 7.48
N SER A 72 -9.12 12.89 7.94
CA SER A 72 -8.15 11.84 7.62
C SER A 72 -8.02 11.59 6.12
N MET A 73 -9.12 11.67 5.36
CA MET A 73 -9.10 11.57 3.91
C MET A 73 -8.34 12.73 3.26
N ALA A 74 -8.62 13.96 3.68
CA ALA A 74 -7.92 15.14 3.18
C ALA A 74 -6.41 15.07 3.47
N ASN A 75 -6.02 14.59 4.67
CA ASN A 75 -4.61 14.40 5.04
C ASN A 75 -3.89 13.39 4.15
N GLU A 76 -4.52 12.24 3.88
CA GLU A 76 -3.93 11.21 3.02
C GLU A 76 -3.80 11.69 1.57
N MET A 77 -4.82 12.37 1.05
CA MET A 77 -4.75 13.01 -0.26
C MET A 77 -3.65 14.06 -0.33
N ALA A 78 -3.49 14.90 0.71
CA ALA A 78 -2.45 15.91 0.77
C ALA A 78 -1.05 15.31 0.84
N LEU A 79 -0.85 14.21 1.59
CA LEU A 79 0.43 13.49 1.65
C LEU A 79 0.80 12.87 0.30
N LEU A 80 -0.17 12.23 -0.38
CA LEU A 80 0.05 11.68 -1.72
C LEU A 80 0.35 12.78 -2.74
N ALA A 81 -0.38 13.89 -2.67
CA ALA A 81 -0.12 15.07 -3.49
C ALA A 81 1.28 15.64 -3.21
N TYR A 82 1.70 15.70 -1.94
CA TYR A 82 3.03 16.20 -1.56
C TYR A 82 4.14 15.31 -2.12
N ASN A 83 4.03 13.99 -1.97
CA ASN A 83 4.96 13.03 -2.59
C ASN A 83 4.99 13.14 -4.12
N ARG A 84 3.84 13.40 -4.74
CA ARG A 84 3.76 13.64 -6.18
C ARG A 84 4.45 14.94 -6.57
N ALA A 85 4.26 15.99 -5.78
CA ALA A 85 4.86 17.29 -5.99
C ALA A 85 6.40 17.23 -5.85
N LEU A 86 6.94 16.47 -4.88
CA LEU A 86 8.39 16.22 -4.76
C LEU A 86 9.02 15.57 -6.01
N LYS A 87 8.26 14.74 -6.73
CA LYS A 87 8.70 14.10 -7.98
C LYS A 87 8.70 15.06 -9.17
N LEU A 88 7.74 15.98 -9.19
CA LEU A 88 7.50 16.89 -10.31
C LEU A 88 8.20 18.25 -10.16
N SER A 89 8.60 18.61 -8.93
CA SER A 89 9.11 19.95 -8.64
C SER A 89 10.50 20.20 -9.24
N LYS A 90 10.70 21.48 -9.57
CA LYS A 90 11.99 22.00 -9.97
C LYS A 90 12.92 22.03 -8.76
N PRO A 91 14.23 21.79 -8.95
CA PRO A 91 15.21 21.90 -7.87
C PRO A 91 15.14 23.29 -7.21
N GLY A 92 15.18 23.32 -5.88
CA GLY A 92 15.20 24.56 -5.10
C GLY A 92 13.83 25.23 -4.86
N CYS A 93 12.75 24.73 -5.46
CA CYS A 93 11.40 25.24 -5.18
C CYS A 93 10.82 24.62 -3.91
N ALA A 94 10.08 25.43 -3.15
CA ALA A 94 9.23 24.93 -2.07
C ALA A 94 8.06 24.14 -2.66
N VAL A 95 7.58 23.12 -1.94
CA VAL A 95 6.60 22.17 -2.46
C VAL A 95 5.44 21.99 -1.49
N LEU A 96 4.22 21.97 -2.02
CA LEU A 96 2.98 21.71 -1.29
C LEU A 96 2.20 20.55 -1.91
N GLY A 97 1.55 19.75 -1.07
CA GLY A 97 0.52 18.81 -1.45
C GLY A 97 -0.83 19.25 -0.89
N VAL A 98 -1.84 19.37 -1.73
CA VAL A 98 -3.18 19.81 -1.31
C VAL A 98 -4.17 18.66 -1.46
N GLY A 99 -4.89 18.36 -0.39
CA GLY A 99 -5.98 17.39 -0.37
C GLY A 99 -7.27 18.05 0.07
N PHE A 100 -8.32 17.92 -0.73
CA PHE A 100 -9.63 18.50 -0.45
C PHE A 100 -10.74 17.49 -0.69
N THR A 101 -11.64 17.37 0.28
CA THR A 101 -12.87 16.58 0.13
C THR A 101 -14.08 17.32 0.68
N VAL A 102 -15.21 17.18 0.00
CA VAL A 102 -16.45 17.86 0.40
C VAL A 102 -17.70 17.05 0.12
N THR A 103 -18.71 17.27 0.96
CA THR A 103 -20.10 16.93 0.67
C THR A 103 -20.93 18.20 0.54
N LEU A 104 -21.34 18.53 -0.69
CA LEU A 104 -22.18 19.70 -1.01
C LEU A 104 -23.66 19.31 -1.18
N ALA A 105 -24.52 20.32 -1.32
CA ALA A 105 -25.93 20.19 -1.67
C ALA A 105 -26.13 19.30 -2.92
N THR A 106 -27.19 18.51 -2.96
CA THR A 106 -27.52 17.65 -4.11
C THR A 106 -28.99 17.76 -4.47
N SER A 107 -29.38 17.28 -5.65
CA SER A 107 -30.79 17.25 -6.10
C SER A 107 -31.71 16.54 -5.11
N ARG A 108 -31.20 15.52 -4.41
CA ARG A 108 -31.88 14.89 -3.28
C ARG A 108 -31.35 15.48 -1.96
N PRO A 109 -32.21 15.86 -1.00
CA PRO A 109 -31.77 16.34 0.31
C PRO A 109 -30.92 15.28 1.03
N LYS A 110 -29.75 15.67 1.51
CA LYS A 110 -28.85 14.79 2.28
C LYS A 110 -29.24 14.78 3.76
N ARG A 111 -29.25 13.58 4.36
CA ARG A 111 -29.39 13.42 5.82
C ARG A 111 -28.19 14.01 6.57
N GLY A 112 -26.95 13.72 6.13
CA GLY A 112 -25.72 14.26 6.73
C GLY A 112 -25.44 15.72 6.38
N ASP A 113 -24.56 16.37 7.14
CA ASP A 113 -24.21 17.78 6.98
C ASP A 113 -23.53 18.11 5.65
N HIS A 114 -23.64 19.35 5.21
CA HIS A 114 -22.81 19.89 4.15
C HIS A 114 -21.51 20.35 4.80
N ARG A 115 -20.37 19.77 4.41
CA ARG A 115 -19.09 20.04 5.07
C ARG A 115 -17.93 19.73 4.15
N PHE A 116 -16.82 20.43 4.33
CA PHE A 116 -15.57 20.15 3.65
C PHE A 116 -14.40 20.07 4.62
N PHE A 117 -13.38 19.33 4.17
CA PHE A 117 -12.10 19.18 4.81
C PHE A 117 -11.01 19.47 3.80
N LEU A 118 -10.02 20.26 4.22
CA LEU A 118 -8.86 20.67 3.47
C LEU A 118 -7.63 20.35 4.30
N SER A 119 -6.62 19.79 3.63
CA SER A 119 -5.29 19.63 4.18
C SER A 119 -4.25 20.13 3.19
N ILE A 120 -3.27 20.89 3.69
CA ILE A 120 -2.10 21.32 2.93
C ILE A 120 -0.87 20.75 3.63
N ARG A 121 -0.11 19.90 2.93
CA ARG A 121 1.12 19.28 3.41
C ARG A 121 2.34 20.01 2.83
N ALA A 122 3.24 20.44 3.71
CA ALA A 122 4.61 20.84 3.38
C ALA A 122 5.61 19.80 3.94
N SER A 123 6.91 20.06 3.88
CA SER A 123 7.92 19.17 4.47
C SER A 123 7.73 19.01 5.98
N ASP A 124 7.66 20.15 6.67
CA ASP A 124 7.77 20.29 8.12
C ASP A 124 6.42 20.53 8.81
N ARG A 125 5.31 20.55 8.08
CA ARG A 125 3.99 20.80 8.66
C ARG A 125 2.81 20.35 7.81
N VAL A 126 1.65 20.23 8.45
CA VAL A 126 0.33 20.10 7.83
C VAL A 126 -0.58 21.19 8.39
N TRP A 127 -1.25 21.92 7.50
CA TRP A 127 -2.41 22.74 7.85
C TRP A 127 -3.68 21.98 7.54
N GLU A 128 -4.60 21.99 8.49
CA GLU A 128 -5.90 21.33 8.40
C GLU A 128 -6.99 22.39 8.53
N THR A 129 -8.04 22.27 7.74
CA THR A 129 -9.16 23.19 7.76
C THR A 129 -10.45 22.42 7.55
N SER A 130 -11.43 22.66 8.42
CA SER A 130 -12.76 22.06 8.29
C SER A 130 -13.87 23.09 8.50
N VAL A 131 -14.94 22.94 7.72
CA VAL A 131 -16.12 23.81 7.79
C VAL A 131 -17.37 22.97 7.63
N THR A 132 -18.38 23.27 8.44
CA THR A 132 -19.75 22.80 8.25
C THR A 132 -20.61 23.94 7.72
N LEU A 133 -21.16 23.77 6.53
CA LEU A 133 -22.01 24.73 5.84
C LEU A 133 -23.46 24.65 6.32
N THR A 134 -24.14 25.78 6.36
CA THR A 134 -25.54 25.86 6.76
C THR A 134 -26.43 25.36 5.63
N LYS A 135 -27.12 24.24 5.85
CA LYS A 135 -28.02 23.64 4.84
C LYS A 135 -29.12 24.61 4.40
N GLY A 136 -29.41 24.60 3.10
CA GLY A 136 -30.53 25.35 2.51
C GLY A 136 -30.29 26.84 2.32
N LYS A 137 -29.13 27.38 2.74
CA LYS A 137 -28.77 28.79 2.53
C LYS A 137 -28.18 29.08 1.16
N ARG A 138 -27.56 28.09 0.52
CA ARG A 138 -26.85 28.23 -0.75
C ARG A 138 -27.22 27.10 -1.70
N SER A 139 -27.18 27.38 -3.00
CA SER A 139 -27.18 26.37 -4.05
C SER A 139 -25.87 25.58 -4.05
N ARG A 140 -25.84 24.43 -4.75
CA ARG A 140 -24.61 23.63 -4.97
C ARG A 140 -23.45 24.51 -5.46
N GLU A 141 -23.73 25.37 -6.44
CA GLU A 141 -22.71 26.21 -7.09
C GLU A 141 -22.15 27.27 -6.13
N GLU A 142 -23.02 27.88 -5.32
CA GLU A 142 -22.60 28.84 -4.30
C GLU A 142 -21.82 28.18 -3.16
N GLU A 143 -22.19 26.97 -2.74
CA GLU A 143 -21.38 26.22 -1.78
C GLU A 143 -20.01 25.81 -2.36
N ASP A 144 -19.95 25.44 -3.65
CA ASP A 144 -18.70 25.14 -4.36
C ASP A 144 -17.81 26.40 -4.45
N LYS A 145 -18.42 27.57 -4.63
CA LYS A 145 -17.72 28.86 -4.66
C LYS A 145 -17.09 29.19 -3.31
N VAL A 146 -17.83 29.02 -2.21
CA VAL A 146 -17.32 29.22 -0.84
C VAL A 146 -16.18 28.25 -0.54
N ALA A 147 -16.36 26.96 -0.85
CA ALA A 147 -15.32 25.95 -0.71
C ALA A 147 -14.05 26.31 -1.52
N SER A 148 -14.23 26.79 -2.75
CA SER A 148 -13.13 27.24 -3.62
C SER A 148 -12.41 28.46 -3.06
N SER A 149 -13.14 29.46 -2.53
CA SER A 149 -12.54 30.64 -1.91
C SER A 149 -11.69 30.28 -0.70
N VAL A 150 -12.17 29.37 0.15
CA VAL A 150 -11.40 28.89 1.31
C VAL A 150 -10.14 28.14 0.88
N LEU A 151 -10.22 27.32 -0.17
CA LEU A 151 -9.05 26.65 -0.73
C LEU A 151 -7.98 27.64 -1.20
N ILE A 152 -8.36 28.66 -1.99
CA ILE A 152 -7.43 29.69 -2.47
C ILE A 152 -6.80 30.45 -1.30
N GLN A 153 -7.60 30.83 -0.30
CA GLN A 153 -7.08 31.53 0.88
C GLN A 153 -6.06 30.68 1.65
N ALA A 154 -6.34 29.38 1.82
CA ALA A 154 -5.42 28.47 2.50
C ALA A 154 -4.12 28.27 1.70
N MET A 155 -4.22 28.13 0.38
CA MET A 155 -3.04 28.09 -0.49
C MET A 155 -2.22 29.39 -0.43
N ALA A 156 -2.88 30.54 -0.41
CA ALA A 156 -2.22 31.84 -0.24
C ALA A 156 -1.46 31.92 1.09
N LYS A 157 -2.09 31.53 2.20
CA LYS A 157 -1.45 31.45 3.53
C LYS A 157 -0.21 30.53 3.48
N ALA A 158 -0.35 29.33 2.90
CA ALA A 158 0.76 28.38 2.78
C ALA A 158 1.90 28.88 1.87
N CYS A 159 1.58 29.73 0.88
CA CYS A 159 2.57 30.40 0.03
C CYS A 159 3.13 31.69 0.64
N GLN A 160 2.77 32.03 1.89
CA GLN A 160 3.16 33.27 2.59
C GLN A 160 2.70 34.55 1.88
N VAL A 161 1.58 34.48 1.17
CA VAL A 161 0.92 35.61 0.51
C VAL A 161 0.05 36.35 1.53
N SER A 162 0.15 37.67 1.59
CA SER A 162 -0.49 38.51 2.64
C SER A 162 -1.94 38.90 2.32
N GLU A 163 -2.34 38.74 1.06
CA GLU A 163 -3.66 39.07 0.55
C GLU A 163 -4.73 38.17 1.17
N THR A 164 -5.88 38.78 1.47
CA THR A 164 -7.02 38.09 2.05
C THR A 164 -8.21 38.13 1.11
N LEU A 165 -8.91 37.00 1.05
CA LEU A 165 -10.13 36.82 0.31
C LEU A 165 -11.29 36.67 1.29
N ASP A 166 -12.41 37.32 0.98
CA ASP A 166 -13.66 37.03 1.67
C ASP A 166 -14.07 35.58 1.36
N SER A 167 -14.08 34.75 2.41
CA SER A 167 -14.45 33.33 2.30
C SER A 167 -15.92 33.15 1.93
N GLY A 168 -16.76 34.18 2.12
CA GLY A 168 -18.19 34.10 1.91
C GLY A 168 -18.91 33.24 2.94
N LEU A 169 -18.24 32.88 4.04
CA LEU A 169 -18.80 32.14 5.18
C LEU A 169 -19.71 33.07 6.00
N THR A 170 -20.78 32.51 6.56
CA THR A 170 -21.65 33.23 7.50
C THR A 170 -21.09 33.18 8.92
N GLU A 171 -21.54 34.07 9.82
CA GLU A 171 -21.12 34.07 11.23
C GLU A 171 -21.37 32.72 11.95
N SER A 172 -22.35 31.93 11.49
CA SER A 172 -22.63 30.60 12.02
C SER A 172 -21.74 29.49 11.46
N GLU A 173 -21.03 29.73 10.36
CA GLU A 173 -20.16 28.75 9.69
C GLU A 173 -18.72 28.96 10.16
N VAL A 174 -18.36 28.25 11.23
CA VAL A 174 -17.04 28.37 11.84
C VAL A 174 -15.98 27.67 11.00
N LEU A 175 -14.91 28.41 10.69
CA LEU A 175 -13.69 27.88 10.10
C LEU A 175 -12.81 27.30 11.21
N ASN A 176 -12.71 25.97 11.28
CA ASN A 176 -11.81 25.31 12.23
C ASN A 176 -10.47 25.06 11.53
N GLU A 177 -9.41 25.74 11.99
CA GLU A 177 -8.05 25.59 11.49
C GLU A 177 -7.17 24.95 12.57
N SER A 178 -6.35 23.98 12.19
CA SER A 178 -5.29 23.41 13.02
C SER A 178 -3.99 23.32 12.22
N GLU A 179 -2.86 23.45 12.91
CA GLU A 179 -1.53 23.27 12.33
C GLU A 179 -0.78 22.23 13.15
N THR A 180 -0.19 21.26 12.47
CA THR A 180 0.72 20.28 13.06
C THR A 180 2.10 20.49 12.47
N GLN A 181 3.10 20.76 13.30
CA GLN A 181 4.49 20.90 12.90
C GLN A 181 5.25 19.60 13.21
N PHE A 182 6.17 19.22 12.32
CA PHE A 182 7.06 18.09 12.47
C PHE A 182 8.47 18.58 12.78
N SER A 183 9.13 17.91 13.72
CA SER A 183 10.57 17.96 13.91
C SER A 183 11.31 17.30 12.74
N GLU A 184 12.60 17.59 12.61
CA GLU A 184 13.43 16.94 11.59
C GLU A 184 13.45 15.41 11.77
N GLU A 185 13.46 14.95 13.02
CA GLU A 185 13.40 13.54 13.38
C GLU A 185 12.12 12.87 12.87
N GLU A 186 10.96 13.47 13.13
CA GLU A 186 9.66 12.94 12.67
C GLU A 186 9.55 12.92 11.14
N GLU A 187 10.15 13.90 10.45
CA GLU A 187 10.21 13.88 8.98
C GLU A 187 11.08 12.73 8.45
N LEU A 188 12.22 12.47 9.10
CA LEU A 188 13.11 11.37 8.73
C LEU A 188 12.49 10.00 9.07
N GLU A 189 11.76 9.89 10.18
CA GLU A 189 10.97 8.70 10.53
C GLU A 189 9.89 8.43 9.49
N GLN A 190 9.09 9.44 9.11
CA GLN A 190 8.12 9.32 8.02
C GLN A 190 8.75 8.87 6.69
N LEU A 191 9.98 9.30 6.41
CA LEU A 191 10.72 8.87 5.23
C LEU A 191 11.15 7.39 5.33
N ILE A 192 11.69 6.98 6.48
CA ILE A 192 12.12 5.60 6.74
C ILE A 192 10.93 4.64 6.69
N ASP A 193 9.78 5.04 7.23
CA ASP A 193 8.52 4.28 7.24
C ASP A 193 7.82 4.24 5.87
N GLY A 194 8.37 4.94 4.87
CA GLY A 194 7.84 4.92 3.51
C GLY A 194 6.72 5.92 3.24
N GLN A 195 6.33 6.74 4.23
CA GLN A 195 5.31 7.78 4.07
C GLN A 195 5.81 8.93 3.18
N LEU A 196 7.07 9.34 3.34
CA LEU A 196 7.73 10.32 2.47
C LEU A 196 8.70 9.63 1.51
N CYS A 197 8.63 10.01 0.23
CA CYS A 197 9.52 9.44 -0.79
C CYS A 197 10.95 10.02 -0.76
N SER A 198 11.09 11.28 -0.34
CA SER A 198 12.39 11.92 -0.16
C SER A 198 12.30 13.18 0.71
N LYS A 199 13.45 13.59 1.26
CA LYS A 199 13.68 14.87 1.92
C LYS A 199 14.89 15.55 1.28
N ILE A 200 14.75 16.82 0.93
CA ILE A 200 15.81 17.59 0.25
C ILE A 200 16.39 18.59 1.23
N TYR A 201 17.71 18.64 1.31
CA TYR A 201 18.48 19.61 2.08
C TYR A 201 19.21 20.55 1.11
N PRO A 202 18.64 21.73 0.79
CA PRO A 202 19.19 22.64 -0.20
C PRO A 202 20.27 23.56 0.42
N PHE A 203 21.35 23.00 0.95
CA PHE A 203 22.42 23.82 1.56
C PHE A 203 23.17 24.71 0.55
N SER A 204 23.13 24.35 -0.74
CA SER A 204 23.75 25.13 -1.80
C SER A 204 23.00 26.44 -2.03
N LYS A 205 23.74 27.55 -1.95
CA LYS A 205 23.26 28.90 -2.32
C LYS A 205 23.46 29.21 -3.81
N GLU A 206 24.17 28.34 -4.55
CA GLU A 206 24.42 28.53 -5.97
C GLU A 206 23.11 28.43 -6.78
N SER A 207 22.82 29.45 -7.57
CA SER A 207 21.76 29.44 -8.57
C SER A 207 22.23 28.63 -9.79
N TYR A 208 22.06 27.31 -9.73
CA TYR A 208 22.27 26.48 -10.91
C TYR A 208 21.20 26.80 -11.95
N GLY A 209 21.66 26.97 -13.21
CA GLY A 209 20.92 27.59 -14.31
C GLY A 209 19.41 27.32 -14.30
N SER A 210 18.64 28.41 -14.22
CA SER A 210 17.18 28.47 -14.15
C SER A 210 16.42 27.80 -15.31
N ASP A 211 17.14 27.25 -16.28
CA ASP A 211 16.65 26.78 -17.57
C ASP A 211 16.77 25.26 -17.76
N LYS A 212 17.23 24.51 -16.75
CA LYS A 212 17.45 23.05 -16.86
C LYS A 212 16.83 22.26 -15.71
N ASP A 213 15.73 21.58 -16.00
CA ASP A 213 14.96 20.71 -15.07
C ASP A 213 15.73 19.45 -14.59
N ARG A 214 16.91 19.17 -15.16
CA ARG A 214 17.65 17.91 -14.93
C ARG A 214 18.49 17.97 -13.65
N LYS A 215 18.25 17.04 -12.74
CA LYS A 215 19.13 16.77 -11.58
C LYS A 215 20.29 15.85 -12.01
N ILE A 216 21.51 16.15 -11.55
CA ILE A 216 22.69 15.28 -11.69
C ILE A 216 22.98 14.74 -10.29
N ILE A 217 22.62 13.47 -10.08
CA ILE A 217 22.54 12.87 -8.76
C ILE A 217 23.72 11.91 -8.61
N LEU A 218 24.54 12.07 -7.57
CA LEU A 218 25.54 11.09 -7.15
C LEU A 218 25.02 10.34 -5.90
N PRO A 219 24.52 9.10 -6.04
CA PRO A 219 24.19 8.25 -4.90
C PRO A 219 25.41 7.73 -4.17
N GLY A 220 25.37 7.68 -2.85
CA GLY A 220 26.46 7.13 -2.05
C GLY A 220 26.13 6.98 -0.58
N SER A 221 26.94 6.20 0.14
CA SER A 221 26.83 6.07 1.60
C SER A 221 27.45 7.25 2.36
N PHE A 222 28.42 7.94 1.73
CA PHE A 222 29.12 9.13 2.26
C PHE A 222 29.57 8.99 3.73
N ASN A 223 30.21 7.86 4.03
CA ASN A 223 30.71 7.54 5.35
C ASN A 223 32.23 7.26 5.31
N PRO A 224 33.08 8.30 5.24
CA PRO A 224 32.75 9.73 5.10
C PRO A 224 32.70 10.21 3.64
N LEU A 225 32.19 11.42 3.43
CA LEU A 225 32.37 12.19 2.21
C LEU A 225 33.86 12.55 2.04
N HIS A 226 34.36 12.57 0.80
CA HIS A 226 35.77 12.82 0.49
C HIS A 226 35.94 13.37 -0.93
N ASP A 227 37.13 13.88 -1.27
CA ASP A 227 37.42 14.56 -2.54
C ASP A 227 37.05 13.75 -3.79
N GLY A 228 37.23 12.43 -3.76
CA GLY A 228 36.81 11.56 -4.87
C GLY A 228 35.32 11.69 -5.21
N HIS A 229 34.43 11.85 -4.23
CA HIS A 229 33.00 12.07 -4.47
C HIS A 229 32.75 13.44 -5.10
N LEU A 230 33.42 14.49 -4.59
CA LEU A 230 33.29 15.86 -5.07
C LEU A 230 33.75 15.97 -6.53
N LYS A 231 34.95 15.47 -6.84
CA LYS A 231 35.52 15.46 -8.19
C LYS A 231 34.67 14.65 -9.16
N LEU A 232 34.12 13.53 -8.72
CA LEU A 232 33.26 12.69 -9.57
C LEU A 232 31.98 13.43 -9.97
N LEU A 233 31.33 14.12 -9.03
CA LEU A 233 30.15 14.94 -9.33
C LEU A 233 30.50 16.15 -10.19
N GLU A 234 31.61 16.84 -9.90
CA GLU A 234 32.12 17.97 -10.72
C GLU A 234 32.43 17.54 -12.16
N THR A 235 33.06 16.38 -12.33
CA THR A 235 33.35 15.85 -13.67
C THR A 235 32.05 15.48 -14.39
N ALA A 236 31.09 14.86 -13.69
CA ALA A 236 29.76 14.58 -14.26
C ALA A 236 29.02 15.86 -14.68
N MET A 237 29.16 16.95 -13.92
CA MET A 237 28.64 18.27 -14.27
C MET A 237 29.28 18.83 -15.54
N SER A 238 30.60 18.63 -15.75
CA SER A 238 31.31 19.09 -16.96
C SER A 238 30.94 18.30 -18.22
N VAL A 239 30.60 17.01 -18.07
CA VAL A 239 30.22 16.12 -19.18
C VAL A 239 28.76 16.30 -19.58
N CYS A 240 27.91 16.67 -18.64
CA CYS A 240 26.53 17.03 -18.93
C CYS A 240 26.44 18.45 -19.49
N GLU A 241 25.53 18.67 -20.43
CA GLU A 241 25.12 20.01 -20.87
C GLU A 241 24.30 20.71 -19.76
N GLY A 242 24.87 20.92 -18.58
CA GLY A 242 24.22 21.50 -17.40
C GLY A 242 23.30 20.55 -16.62
N GLY A 243 22.93 21.00 -15.42
CA GLY A 243 22.03 20.30 -14.50
C GLY A 243 22.21 20.82 -13.07
N TYR A 244 21.35 20.37 -12.16
CA TYR A 244 21.43 20.70 -10.75
C TYR A 244 22.17 19.58 -9.98
N PRO A 245 23.37 19.82 -9.42
CA PRO A 245 24.14 18.81 -8.72
C PRO A 245 23.52 18.46 -7.36
N CYS A 246 23.27 17.17 -7.14
CA CYS A 246 22.79 16.63 -5.87
C CYS A 246 23.63 15.42 -5.45
N PHE A 247 23.90 15.32 -4.15
CA PHE A 247 24.22 14.04 -3.53
C PHE A 247 22.93 13.33 -3.13
N GLU A 248 22.93 12.00 -3.10
CA GLU A 248 21.79 11.24 -2.61
C GLU A 248 22.19 10.13 -1.63
N ILE A 249 21.52 10.10 -0.48
CA ILE A 249 21.64 9.07 0.55
C ILE A 249 20.35 8.26 0.55
N SER A 250 20.47 6.95 0.38
CA SER A 250 19.33 6.04 0.53
C SER A 250 19.20 5.63 2.00
N ALA A 251 18.11 6.09 2.64
CA ALA A 251 17.77 5.72 4.02
C ALA A 251 17.49 4.22 4.13
N VAL A 252 16.81 3.65 3.13
CA VAL A 252 16.62 2.20 2.96
C VAL A 252 17.65 1.67 1.96
N ASN A 253 18.33 0.58 2.29
CA ASN A 253 19.37 -0.01 1.44
C ASN A 253 18.97 -1.41 0.93
N ALA A 254 19.41 -1.77 -0.28
CA ALA A 254 19.12 -3.08 -0.85
C ALA A 254 19.89 -4.23 -0.17
N ASP A 255 21.17 -3.99 0.15
CA ASP A 255 22.10 -5.00 0.67
C ASP A 255 22.44 -4.80 2.16
N LYS A 256 21.97 -3.71 2.77
CA LYS A 256 22.34 -3.26 4.13
C LYS A 256 21.08 -2.91 4.93
N PRO A 257 21.14 -2.91 6.27
CA PRO A 257 20.05 -2.38 7.08
C PRO A 257 19.75 -0.91 6.72
N SER A 258 18.51 -0.51 6.97
CA SER A 258 18.11 0.90 6.90
C SER A 258 18.93 1.74 7.88
N LEU A 259 19.21 2.98 7.50
CA LEU A 259 19.91 3.93 8.35
C LEU A 259 18.97 4.40 9.46
N THR A 260 19.52 4.56 10.66
CA THR A 260 18.84 5.25 11.75
C THR A 260 18.78 6.77 11.48
N VAL A 261 17.84 7.46 12.12
CA VAL A 261 17.73 8.92 12.06
C VAL A 261 19.06 9.59 12.43
N ALA A 262 19.72 9.13 13.49
CA ALA A 262 21.02 9.65 13.93
C ALA A 262 22.11 9.52 12.85
N GLU A 263 22.22 8.36 12.21
CA GLU A 263 23.19 8.14 11.13
C GLU A 263 22.91 9.01 9.90
N ILE A 264 21.64 9.25 9.57
CA ILE A 264 21.26 10.15 8.47
C ILE A 264 21.73 11.57 8.81
N LYS A 265 21.40 12.07 10.01
CA LYS A 265 21.80 13.41 10.45
C LYS A 265 23.32 13.59 10.44
N ASP A 266 24.07 12.63 10.96
CA ASP A 266 25.54 12.65 10.97
C ASP A 266 26.14 12.72 9.55
N ARG A 267 25.52 12.01 8.59
CA ARG A 267 25.95 12.06 7.18
C ARG A 267 25.56 13.36 6.51
N VAL A 268 24.35 13.85 6.74
CA VAL A 268 23.83 15.11 6.18
C VAL A 268 24.67 16.32 6.61
N LYS A 269 25.14 16.34 7.87
CA LYS A 269 25.96 17.43 8.43
C LYS A 269 27.23 17.73 7.61
N GLN A 270 27.81 16.71 6.99
CA GLN A 270 29.00 16.88 6.14
C GLN A 270 28.71 17.74 4.90
N PHE A 271 27.48 17.68 4.38
CA PHE A 271 27.04 18.46 3.23
C PHE A 271 26.67 19.88 3.60
N GLU A 272 26.17 20.10 4.81
CA GLU A 272 25.91 21.44 5.36
C GLU A 272 27.20 22.26 5.43
N VAL A 273 28.27 21.67 5.97
CA VAL A 273 29.59 22.32 6.08
C VAL A 273 30.17 22.69 4.72
N LEU A 274 29.89 21.90 3.68
CA LEU A 274 30.38 22.11 2.32
C LEU A 274 29.37 22.88 1.43
N GLU A 275 28.25 23.32 2.00
CA GLU A 275 27.15 23.99 1.28
C GLU A 275 26.69 23.21 0.03
N LYS A 276 26.55 21.88 0.13
CA LYS A 276 26.12 21.02 -0.99
C LYS A 276 24.72 20.48 -0.78
N THR A 277 23.92 20.43 -1.85
CA THR A 277 22.58 19.84 -1.78
C THR A 277 22.66 18.33 -1.63
N VAL A 278 21.95 17.80 -0.64
CA VAL A 278 21.78 16.36 -0.43
C VAL A 278 20.31 15.99 -0.38
N ILE A 279 19.97 14.89 -1.05
CA ILE A 279 18.64 14.29 -1.02
C ILE A 279 18.74 13.02 -0.18
N VAL A 280 17.88 12.90 0.83
CA VAL A 280 17.65 11.62 1.50
C VAL A 280 16.45 10.98 0.81
N SER A 281 16.59 9.76 0.30
CA SER A 281 15.50 9.03 -0.36
C SER A 281 15.20 7.71 0.35
N ASN A 282 13.97 7.23 0.22
CA ASN A 282 13.58 5.91 0.74
C ASN A 282 13.73 4.79 -0.29
N GLN A 283 14.40 5.04 -1.43
CA GLN A 283 14.44 4.12 -2.57
C GLN A 283 15.79 3.40 -2.69
N PRO A 284 15.86 2.09 -2.41
CA PRO A 284 17.12 1.34 -2.47
C PRO A 284 17.57 1.02 -3.90
N PHE A 285 16.64 0.95 -4.86
CA PHE A 285 16.92 0.54 -6.24
C PHE A 285 16.92 1.70 -7.23
N PHE A 286 17.83 1.66 -8.20
CA PHE A 286 17.96 2.72 -9.21
C PHE A 286 16.74 2.88 -10.11
N TYR A 287 15.99 1.80 -10.40
CA TYR A 287 14.77 1.93 -11.18
C TYR A 287 13.68 2.71 -10.42
N LYS A 288 13.59 2.52 -9.10
CA LYS A 288 12.73 3.33 -8.24
C LYS A 288 13.23 4.77 -8.10
N LYS A 289 14.55 4.98 -8.02
CA LYS A 289 15.13 6.33 -8.09
C LYS A 289 14.81 7.02 -9.41
N ALA A 290 14.79 6.28 -10.53
CA ALA A 290 14.42 6.83 -11.83
C ALA A 290 12.92 7.18 -11.94
N GLU A 291 12.04 6.46 -11.23
CA GLU A 291 10.64 6.85 -11.06
C GLU A 291 10.49 8.11 -10.18
N LEU A 292 11.33 8.24 -9.15
CA LEU A 292 11.32 9.36 -8.20
C LEU A 292 11.93 10.64 -8.80
N PHE A 293 12.96 10.51 -9.64
CA PHE A 293 13.70 11.60 -10.27
C PHE A 293 13.71 11.45 -11.80
N PRO A 294 12.55 11.57 -12.47
CA PRO A 294 12.49 11.46 -13.92
C PRO A 294 13.39 12.50 -14.61
N GLY A 295 13.93 12.16 -15.78
CA GLY A 295 14.81 13.03 -16.57
C GLY A 295 16.22 13.26 -16.00
N SER A 296 16.54 12.69 -14.82
CA SER A 296 17.78 12.92 -14.09
C SER A 296 18.95 12.06 -14.60
N SER A 297 20.18 12.48 -14.32
CA SER A 297 21.38 11.69 -14.61
C SER A 297 21.99 11.17 -13.32
N PHE A 298 22.12 9.86 -13.18
CA PHE A 298 22.72 9.20 -12.03
C PHE A 298 24.20 8.93 -12.27
N VAL A 299 25.05 9.47 -11.40
CA VAL A 299 26.49 9.24 -11.40
C VAL A 299 26.77 8.01 -10.54
N ILE A 300 27.37 6.98 -11.13
CA ILE A 300 27.63 5.70 -10.47
C ILE A 300 29.07 5.24 -10.77
N GLY A 301 29.62 4.41 -9.87
CA GLY A 301 30.88 3.71 -10.14
C GLY A 301 30.67 2.46 -11.00
N ALA A 302 31.74 2.01 -11.66
CA ALA A 302 31.75 0.76 -12.43
C ALA A 302 31.25 -0.47 -11.63
N ASP A 303 31.58 -0.57 -10.35
CA ASP A 303 31.09 -1.61 -9.44
C ASP A 303 29.56 -1.60 -9.28
N THR A 304 28.96 -0.42 -9.30
CA THR A 304 27.52 -0.22 -9.16
C THR A 304 26.81 -0.43 -10.50
N ALA A 305 27.45 -0.04 -11.61
CA ALA A 305 26.98 -0.38 -12.95
C ALA A 305 26.92 -1.90 -13.17
N ALA A 306 27.93 -2.65 -12.70
CA ALA A 306 27.90 -4.12 -12.76
C ALA A 306 26.76 -4.72 -11.93
N ARG A 307 26.42 -4.13 -10.77
CA ARG A 307 25.25 -4.53 -9.98
C ARG A 307 23.93 -4.16 -10.64
N LEU A 308 23.87 -3.04 -11.36
CA LEU A 308 22.67 -2.57 -12.06
C LEU A 308 22.19 -3.58 -13.11
N VAL A 309 23.12 -4.27 -13.78
CA VAL A 309 22.85 -5.31 -14.79
C VAL A 309 22.94 -6.74 -14.22
N ASN A 310 22.88 -6.90 -12.90
CA ASN A 310 22.91 -8.21 -12.27
C ASN A 310 21.48 -8.74 -12.03
N PRO A 311 21.06 -9.87 -12.64
CA PRO A 311 19.72 -10.44 -12.47
C PRO A 311 19.30 -10.71 -11.03
N LYS A 312 20.25 -10.87 -10.08
CA LYS A 312 19.96 -11.05 -8.65
C LYS A 312 19.04 -9.95 -8.09
N TYR A 313 19.17 -8.71 -8.58
CA TYR A 313 18.34 -7.58 -8.14
C TYR A 313 16.98 -7.49 -8.86
N TYR A 314 16.68 -8.45 -9.74
CA TYR A 314 15.45 -8.55 -10.52
C TYR A 314 14.86 -9.97 -10.38
N GLU A 315 14.89 -10.50 -9.15
CA GLU A 315 14.38 -11.85 -8.79
C GLU A 315 15.05 -12.98 -9.58
N GLY A 316 16.31 -12.79 -9.97
CA GLY A 316 17.05 -13.74 -10.80
C GLY A 316 16.65 -13.74 -12.27
N SER A 317 15.72 -12.89 -12.71
CA SER A 317 15.19 -12.88 -14.08
C SER A 317 15.91 -11.87 -14.97
N HIS A 318 16.63 -12.38 -15.98
CA HIS A 318 17.27 -11.56 -17.00
C HIS A 318 16.23 -10.77 -17.83
N LYS A 319 15.08 -11.38 -18.13
CA LYS A 319 13.99 -10.71 -18.86
C LYS A 319 13.45 -9.51 -18.08
N ARG A 320 13.17 -9.70 -16.78
CA ARG A 320 12.67 -8.64 -15.90
C ARG A 320 13.68 -7.51 -15.75
N MET A 321 14.97 -7.84 -15.66
CA MET A 321 16.05 -6.85 -15.68
C MET A 321 15.99 -5.98 -16.94
N LEU A 322 15.89 -6.59 -18.13
CA LEU A 322 15.79 -5.84 -19.40
C LEU A 322 14.53 -4.97 -19.46
N GLU A 323 13.38 -5.48 -19.00
CA GLU A 323 12.12 -4.73 -18.91
C GLU A 323 12.27 -3.52 -17.99
N VAL A 324 12.70 -3.73 -16.74
CA VAL A 324 12.86 -2.66 -15.74
C VAL A 324 13.88 -1.60 -16.17
N LEU A 325 15.02 -2.01 -16.73
CA LEU A 325 16.01 -1.06 -17.29
C LEU A 325 15.53 -0.40 -18.60
N GLY A 326 14.62 -1.06 -19.32
CA GLY A 326 13.85 -0.49 -20.42
C GLY A 326 12.91 0.61 -19.95
N ASP A 327 12.23 0.41 -18.82
CA ASP A 327 11.31 1.35 -18.20
C ASP A 327 12.04 2.59 -17.67
N CYS A 328 13.20 2.39 -17.05
CA CYS A 328 14.12 3.49 -16.66
C CYS A 328 14.53 4.37 -17.84
N LYS A 329 14.56 3.83 -19.07
CA LYS A 329 14.82 4.64 -20.28
C LYS A 329 13.67 5.60 -20.55
N ARG A 330 12.44 5.12 -20.38
CA ARG A 330 11.22 5.85 -20.73
C ARG A 330 10.99 7.01 -19.77
N THR A 331 11.57 6.96 -18.56
CA THR A 331 11.59 8.10 -17.63
C THR A 331 12.58 9.21 -18.03
N GLY A 332 13.39 9.00 -19.08
CA GLY A 332 14.38 9.98 -19.54
C GLY A 332 15.68 10.01 -18.71
N CYS A 333 15.86 9.06 -17.79
CA CYS A 333 17.05 9.00 -16.95
C CYS A 333 18.29 8.47 -17.70
N LYS A 334 19.47 8.91 -17.26
CA LYS A 334 20.78 8.48 -17.78
C LYS A 334 21.68 7.98 -16.66
N PHE A 335 22.64 7.12 -16.98
CA PHE A 335 23.67 6.67 -16.05
C PHE A 335 25.04 7.11 -16.54
N LEU A 336 25.76 7.85 -15.70
CA LEU A 336 27.14 8.28 -15.94
C LEU A 336 28.04 7.38 -15.12
N VAL A 337 28.91 6.63 -15.78
CA VAL A 337 29.73 5.62 -15.11
C VAL A 337 31.17 6.10 -15.03
N GLY A 338 31.61 6.36 -13.80
CA GLY A 338 33.02 6.62 -13.51
C GLY A 338 33.78 5.32 -13.26
N GLY A 339 35.02 5.25 -13.77
CA GLY A 339 35.91 4.14 -13.49
C GLY A 339 36.18 3.97 -11.99
N ARG A 340 36.33 2.73 -11.54
CA ARG A 340 36.55 2.41 -10.12
C ARG A 340 37.50 1.24 -9.96
N ASN A 341 38.35 1.31 -8.94
CA ASN A 341 39.15 0.16 -8.53
C ASN A 341 38.26 -0.86 -7.78
N VAL A 342 38.09 -2.04 -8.37
CA VAL A 342 37.34 -3.17 -7.83
C VAL A 342 38.31 -4.34 -7.70
N GLU A 343 38.55 -4.79 -6.47
CA GLU A 343 39.46 -5.92 -6.16
C GLU A 343 40.93 -5.73 -6.63
N GLY A 344 41.38 -4.49 -6.79
CA GLY A 344 42.75 -4.16 -7.23
C GLY A 344 42.84 -3.82 -8.71
N GLU A 345 41.79 -4.06 -9.50
CA GLU A 345 41.73 -3.73 -10.92
C GLU A 345 40.86 -2.49 -11.15
N PHE A 346 41.35 -1.54 -11.95
CA PHE A 346 40.58 -0.38 -12.36
C PHE A 346 39.61 -0.78 -13.47
N LYS A 347 38.32 -0.83 -13.15
CA LYS A 347 37.25 -1.19 -14.09
C LYS A 347 36.57 0.07 -14.61
N VAL A 348 36.35 0.14 -15.91
CA VAL A 348 35.55 1.16 -16.60
C VAL A 348 34.25 0.54 -17.15
N LEU A 349 33.42 1.36 -17.78
CA LEU A 349 32.15 0.89 -18.37
C LEU A 349 32.36 -0.24 -19.39
N ASP A 350 33.41 -0.12 -20.21
CA ASP A 350 33.71 -1.05 -21.30
C ASP A 350 34.11 -2.45 -20.77
N ASP A 351 34.47 -2.57 -19.49
CA ASP A 351 34.81 -3.84 -18.83
C ASP A 351 33.57 -4.56 -18.26
N ILE A 352 32.38 -3.98 -18.39
CA ILE A 352 31.12 -4.52 -17.86
C ILE A 352 30.32 -5.11 -19.01
N ASP A 353 29.87 -6.35 -18.86
CA ASP A 353 28.98 -7.00 -19.81
C ASP A 353 27.58 -6.37 -19.75
N ILE A 354 27.35 -5.39 -20.62
CA ILE A 354 26.08 -4.67 -20.73
C ILE A 354 25.32 -5.24 -21.93
N PRO A 355 24.10 -5.78 -21.72
CA PRO A 355 23.27 -6.27 -22.82
C PRO A 355 23.12 -5.22 -23.92
N ASP A 356 23.22 -5.65 -25.17
CA ASP A 356 23.16 -4.79 -26.36
C ASP A 356 21.87 -3.95 -26.41
N GLU A 357 20.78 -4.46 -25.85
CA GLU A 357 19.48 -3.77 -25.72
C GLU A 357 19.57 -2.50 -24.85
N ILE A 358 20.58 -2.41 -23.98
CA ILE A 358 20.82 -1.31 -23.04
C ILE A 358 21.93 -0.37 -23.55
N SER A 359 22.97 -0.92 -24.19
CA SER A 359 24.28 -0.30 -24.41
C SER A 359 24.29 0.98 -25.29
N ARG A 360 23.52 1.07 -26.38
CA ARG A 360 23.84 2.06 -27.45
C ARG A 360 23.52 3.55 -27.21
N LYS A 361 22.86 3.97 -26.12
CA LYS A 361 22.50 5.40 -25.87
C LYS A 361 22.43 5.85 -24.40
N LYS A 362 22.74 4.99 -23.43
CA LYS A 362 22.33 5.19 -22.01
C LYS A 362 23.45 5.39 -21.00
N MET A 363 24.58 4.72 -21.22
CA MET A 363 25.76 4.80 -20.37
C MET A 363 26.84 5.42 -21.21
N SER A 364 27.11 6.70 -20.99
CA SER A 364 28.26 7.36 -21.60
C SER A 364 29.44 7.15 -20.66
N SER A 365 30.44 6.38 -21.10
CA SER A 365 31.79 6.57 -20.58
C SER A 365 32.27 7.91 -21.12
N SER A 366 32.78 8.77 -20.24
CA SER A 366 33.53 9.91 -20.71
C SER A 366 35.00 9.54 -20.58
N ARG A 367 35.72 9.45 -21.70
CA ARG A 367 37.19 9.33 -21.67
C ARG A 367 37.84 10.48 -20.86
N GLN A 368 37.14 11.61 -20.65
CA GLN A 368 37.55 12.67 -19.73
C GLN A 368 37.42 12.28 -18.24
N MET A 369 36.39 11.51 -17.84
CA MET A 369 36.24 10.98 -16.46
C MET A 369 37.38 10.03 -16.09
N ASP A 370 37.86 9.23 -17.05
CA ASP A 370 38.95 8.26 -16.83
C ASP A 370 40.33 8.93 -16.87
N SER A 371 40.47 10.08 -17.52
CA SER A 371 41.75 10.77 -17.72
C SER A 371 42.19 11.71 -16.58
N GLN A 372 41.34 11.99 -15.59
CA GLN A 372 41.65 12.95 -14.50
C GLN A 372 41.78 12.33 -13.09
N ILE A 373 41.73 11.00 -12.97
CA ILE A 373 41.90 10.29 -11.68
C ILE A 373 43.34 9.79 -11.44
N ILE A 374 44.27 10.05 -12.37
CA ILE A 374 45.69 9.71 -12.19
C ILE A 374 46.54 10.98 -12.17
N SER A 375 46.78 11.48 -10.96
CA SER A 375 47.92 12.35 -10.63
C SER A 375 48.30 12.10 -9.16
N ASP A 376 49.22 11.15 -9.02
CA ASP A 376 49.58 10.37 -7.84
C ASP A 376 50.77 11.00 -7.08
N LYS A 377 50.49 11.71 -5.99
CA LYS A 377 51.51 12.08 -4.99
C LYS A 377 50.94 12.19 -3.57
N ALA A 378 49.83 12.93 -3.41
CA ALA A 378 49.22 13.13 -2.10
C ALA A 378 48.60 11.85 -1.51
N GLU A 379 47.99 11.01 -2.35
CA GLU A 379 47.39 9.75 -1.92
C GLU A 379 48.45 8.70 -1.56
N ALA A 380 49.49 8.58 -2.38
CA ALA A 380 50.67 7.76 -2.09
C ALA A 380 51.32 8.17 -0.75
N GLU A 381 51.52 9.47 -0.50
CA GLU A 381 52.04 9.98 0.77
C GLU A 381 51.09 9.68 1.96
N ARG A 382 49.77 9.77 1.75
CA ARG A 382 48.77 9.47 2.79
C ARG A 382 48.79 7.99 3.20
N ILE A 383 48.88 7.08 2.23
CA ILE A 383 48.97 5.64 2.47
C ILE A 383 50.24 5.33 3.28
N VAL A 384 51.38 5.90 2.88
CA VAL A 384 52.66 5.72 3.58
C VAL A 384 52.58 6.19 5.04
N LYS A 385 52.01 7.38 5.29
CA LYS A 385 51.83 7.92 6.66
C LYS A 385 50.96 7.01 7.54
N ASN A 386 49.83 6.52 7.01
CA ASN A 386 48.91 5.68 7.76
C ASN A 386 49.51 4.31 8.11
N VAL A 387 50.24 3.71 7.16
CA VAL A 387 50.94 2.43 7.36
C VAL A 387 52.06 2.60 8.40
N ALA A 388 52.89 3.64 8.29
CA ALA A 388 53.92 3.97 9.27
C ALA A 388 53.34 4.16 10.69
N ARG A 389 52.23 4.91 10.82
CA ARG A 389 51.54 5.12 12.10
C ARG A 389 51.00 3.82 12.71
N CYS A 390 50.43 2.94 11.89
CA CYS A 390 49.87 1.67 12.35
C CYS A 390 50.97 0.72 12.86
N ILE A 391 52.09 0.67 12.16
CA ILE A 391 53.25 -0.16 12.53
C ILE A 391 53.93 0.39 13.78
N ALA A 392 54.07 1.71 13.93
CA ALA A 392 54.57 2.34 15.15
C ALA A 392 53.75 1.94 16.39
N ARG A 393 52.42 1.84 16.25
CA ARG A 393 51.50 1.42 17.33
C ARG A 393 51.56 -0.06 17.67
N LYS A 394 51.61 -0.93 16.66
CA LYS A 394 51.43 -2.39 16.83
C LYS A 394 52.75 -3.18 16.88
N GLY A 395 53.86 -2.52 16.59
CA GLY A 395 55.21 -3.07 16.66
C GLY A 395 55.60 -3.99 15.50
N LEU A 396 56.89 -4.36 15.47
CA LEU A 396 57.57 -5.09 14.39
C LEU A 396 56.94 -6.46 14.06
N LYS A 397 56.20 -7.08 14.99
CA LYS A 397 55.46 -8.32 14.73
C LYS A 397 54.29 -8.12 13.76
N TYR A 398 53.66 -6.94 13.79
CA TYR A 398 52.54 -6.60 12.91
C TYR A 398 53.00 -6.26 11.49
N GLU A 399 54.14 -5.59 11.38
CA GLU A 399 54.81 -5.32 10.10
C GLU A 399 55.13 -6.62 9.37
N LYS A 400 55.77 -7.58 10.05
CA LYS A 400 56.03 -8.91 9.47
C LYS A 400 54.75 -9.63 9.02
N ARG A 401 53.65 -9.49 9.78
CA ARG A 401 52.34 -10.08 9.40
C ARG A 401 51.73 -9.40 8.16
N MET A 402 51.85 -8.08 8.03
CA MET A 402 51.41 -7.35 6.83
C MET A 402 52.24 -7.74 5.61
N MET A 403 53.56 -7.87 5.78
CA MET A 403 54.47 -8.32 4.73
C MET A 403 54.15 -9.74 4.24
N THR A 404 53.64 -10.64 5.08
CA THR A 404 53.28 -12.01 4.65
C THR A 404 51.85 -12.14 4.12
N ASN A 405 50.87 -11.45 4.71
CA ASN A 405 49.45 -11.75 4.47
C ASN A 405 48.73 -10.78 3.52
N VAL A 406 49.27 -9.58 3.24
CA VAL A 406 48.55 -8.54 2.48
C VAL A 406 49.19 -8.34 1.10
N LYS A 407 48.58 -8.85 0.02
CA LYS A 407 49.11 -8.71 -1.36
C LYS A 407 48.54 -7.48 -2.08
N ASP A 408 48.68 -6.29 -1.49
CA ASP A 408 48.21 -5.03 -2.07
C ASP A 408 49.38 -4.26 -2.74
N PRO A 409 49.30 -3.91 -4.04
CA PRO A 409 50.35 -3.17 -4.74
C PRO A 409 50.69 -1.81 -4.12
N ARG A 410 49.74 -1.18 -3.40
CA ARG A 410 49.91 0.16 -2.81
C ARG A 410 50.82 0.20 -1.59
N ILE A 411 51.18 -0.96 -1.04
CA ILE A 411 52.11 -1.10 0.10
C ILE A 411 53.41 -1.81 -0.30
N ASN A 412 53.73 -1.85 -1.60
CA ASN A 412 54.97 -2.45 -2.11
C ASN A 412 56.22 -1.81 -1.50
N PHE A 413 56.14 -0.53 -1.12
CA PHE A 413 57.18 0.15 -0.34
C PHE A 413 57.51 -0.53 0.99
N LEU A 414 56.72 -1.48 1.52
CA LEU A 414 57.12 -2.27 2.70
C LEU A 414 58.06 -3.42 2.33
N ARG A 415 57.95 -3.96 1.11
CA ARG A 415 58.63 -5.19 0.69
C ARG A 415 59.82 -4.94 -0.22
N ASN A 416 59.77 -3.84 -0.99
CA ASN A 416 60.80 -3.49 -1.95
C ASN A 416 61.61 -2.27 -1.45
N PRO A 417 62.89 -2.45 -1.09
CA PRO A 417 63.77 -1.34 -0.70
C PRO A 417 64.05 -0.33 -1.81
N GLU A 418 63.84 -0.72 -3.08
CA GLU A 418 64.04 0.13 -4.28
C GLU A 418 62.81 1.00 -4.61
N ASP A 419 61.71 0.89 -3.85
CA ASP A 419 60.51 1.70 -4.06
C ASP A 419 60.78 3.18 -3.66
N PRO A 420 60.47 4.18 -4.52
CA PRO A 420 60.68 5.60 -4.22
C PRO A 420 60.04 6.08 -2.90
N LEU A 421 58.96 5.42 -2.44
CA LEU A 421 58.24 5.75 -1.21
C LEU A 421 58.80 5.02 0.03
N HIS A 422 59.69 4.04 -0.13
CA HIS A 422 60.28 3.29 0.98
C HIS A 422 61.11 4.18 1.91
N GLY A 423 61.86 5.13 1.34
CA GLY A 423 62.60 6.14 2.10
C GLY A 423 61.67 7.03 2.94
N TYR A 424 60.56 7.50 2.33
CA TYR A 424 59.56 8.32 3.00
C TYR A 424 58.84 7.58 4.13
N TYR A 425 58.55 6.30 3.92
CA TYR A 425 57.98 5.41 4.92
C TYR A 425 58.88 5.28 6.16
N LYS A 426 60.19 4.99 5.96
CA LYS A 426 61.14 4.86 7.07
C LYS A 426 61.27 6.15 7.88
N GLN A 427 61.28 7.29 7.21
CA GLN A 427 61.30 8.60 7.87
C GLN A 427 60.07 8.79 8.76
N LYS A 428 58.86 8.57 8.22
CA LYS A 428 57.61 8.74 8.98
C LYS A 428 57.46 7.74 10.12
N LEU A 429 57.92 6.50 9.92
CA LEU A 429 57.92 5.50 10.98
C LEU A 429 58.83 5.92 12.14
N SER A 430 60.01 6.46 11.85
CA SER A 430 60.91 7.01 12.87
C SER A 430 60.26 8.18 13.60
N ASP A 431 59.64 9.13 12.89
CA ASP A 431 58.95 10.29 13.47
C ASP A 431 57.89 9.83 14.49
N TYR A 432 57.04 8.85 14.13
CA TYR A 432 55.99 8.35 15.00
C TYR A 432 56.51 7.51 16.18
N LEU A 433 57.61 6.77 16.01
CA LEU A 433 58.25 6.03 17.10
C LEU A 433 58.93 6.96 18.12
N SER A 434 59.55 8.06 17.65
CA SER A 434 60.09 9.10 18.53
C SER A 434 59.00 9.86 19.29
N GLN A 435 57.86 10.12 18.67
CA GLN A 435 56.69 10.72 19.34
C GLN A 435 56.11 9.81 20.44
N LEU A 436 56.06 8.49 20.20
CA LEU A 436 55.64 7.50 21.20
C LEU A 436 56.55 7.43 22.42
N GLN A 437 57.86 7.66 22.25
CA GLN A 437 58.83 7.66 23.36
C GLN A 437 58.79 8.92 24.23
N GLN A 438 58.28 10.04 23.71
CA GLN A 438 58.23 11.31 24.44
C GLN A 438 56.87 11.59 25.13
N ASN A 439 55.73 11.22 24.53
CA ASN A 439 54.41 11.67 25.00
C ASN A 439 53.40 10.54 25.34
N GLY A 440 53.72 9.25 25.15
CA GLY A 440 52.83 8.14 25.53
C GLY A 440 51.51 8.00 24.74
N THR A 441 51.16 8.96 23.88
CA THR A 441 49.97 8.96 23.00
C THR A 441 50.31 9.52 21.62
N ILE A 442 49.73 8.93 20.56
CA ILE A 442 49.81 9.47 19.19
C ILE A 442 48.58 10.32 18.92
N VAL A 443 48.79 11.61 18.74
CA VAL A 443 47.80 12.61 18.31
C VAL A 443 47.76 12.61 16.78
N ASP A 444 46.57 12.71 16.17
CA ASP A 444 46.44 12.96 14.74
C ASP A 444 46.67 14.45 14.40
N ASP A 445 46.75 14.79 13.11
CA ASP A 445 46.92 16.18 12.63
C ASP A 445 45.68 17.07 12.96
N PHE A 446 44.68 16.53 13.69
CA PHE A 446 43.44 17.19 14.09
C PHE A 446 43.16 17.11 15.60
N GLY A 447 44.12 16.69 16.44
CA GLY A 447 44.03 16.81 17.90
C GLY A 447 43.16 15.78 18.65
N HIS A 448 42.74 14.66 18.06
CA HIS A 448 41.80 13.73 18.71
C HIS A 448 42.47 12.50 19.38
N VAL A 449 41.98 12.13 20.58
CA VAL A 449 42.38 10.93 21.33
C VAL A 449 41.26 9.87 21.23
N ALA A 450 41.54 8.71 20.64
CA ALA A 450 40.56 7.64 20.49
C ALA A 450 40.74 6.52 21.54
N ALA A 451 39.65 6.22 22.25
CA ALA A 451 39.56 5.23 23.32
C ALA A 451 39.52 3.77 22.82
N THR A 452 40.01 2.86 23.67
CA THR A 452 40.06 1.40 23.49
C THR A 452 38.72 0.73 23.83
N ASN A 453 38.17 -0.09 22.92
CA ASN A 453 36.96 -0.89 23.16
C ASN A 453 37.27 -2.32 23.63
N VAL A 454 36.43 -2.77 24.57
CA VAL A 454 36.36 -4.10 25.20
C VAL A 454 35.57 -5.06 24.31
N SER A 455 35.98 -6.34 24.37
CA SER A 455 35.47 -7.49 23.62
C SER A 455 34.12 -8.00 24.13
N THR A 456 33.14 -8.20 23.24
CA THR A 456 32.02 -9.14 23.41
C THR A 456 31.85 -9.99 22.14
N GLN A 457 31.64 -11.29 22.35
CA GLN A 457 31.54 -12.31 21.31
C GLN A 457 30.30 -12.11 20.44
N VAL A 458 30.49 -12.13 19.12
CA VAL A 458 29.48 -12.01 18.08
C VAL A 458 29.00 -13.42 17.70
N THR A 459 27.70 -13.68 17.84
CA THR A 459 27.00 -14.71 17.06
C THR A 459 26.53 -14.06 15.76
N GLU A 460 27.02 -14.53 14.61
CA GLU A 460 26.60 -14.03 13.31
C GLU A 460 25.11 -14.33 13.06
N PRO A 461 24.31 -13.36 12.59
CA PRO A 461 22.90 -13.59 12.27
C PRO A 461 22.77 -14.45 10.98
N PRO A 462 21.81 -15.39 10.92
CA PRO A 462 21.61 -16.25 9.75
C PRO A 462 21.18 -15.48 8.48
N PRO A 463 21.39 -16.05 7.28
CA PRO A 463 20.98 -15.46 6.00
C PRO A 463 19.47 -15.16 5.93
N GLY A 464 19.10 -14.10 5.21
CA GLY A 464 17.78 -13.44 5.28
C GLY A 464 16.54 -14.33 5.08
N ILE A 465 16.64 -15.41 4.30
CA ILE A 465 15.51 -16.32 4.06
C ILE A 465 15.19 -17.10 5.35
N ILE A 466 16.20 -17.75 5.93
CA ILE A 466 16.06 -18.55 7.17
C ILE A 466 15.82 -17.64 8.37
N ARG A 467 16.34 -16.41 8.35
CA ARG A 467 16.12 -15.42 9.40
C ARG A 467 14.64 -15.02 9.53
N ASN A 468 13.96 -14.76 8.42
CA ASN A 468 12.52 -14.45 8.44
C ASN A 468 11.70 -15.64 8.96
N ASP A 469 12.04 -16.87 8.56
CA ASP A 469 11.37 -18.07 9.06
C ASP A 469 11.55 -18.24 10.58
N ILE A 470 12.77 -17.99 11.09
CA ILE A 470 13.09 -18.03 12.53
C ILE A 470 12.35 -16.93 13.30
N GLU A 471 12.39 -15.69 12.82
CA GLU A 471 11.76 -14.53 13.48
C GLU A 471 10.23 -14.67 13.48
N ASN A 472 9.63 -15.09 12.37
CA ASN A 472 8.19 -15.34 12.27
C ASN A 472 7.74 -16.51 13.15
N MET A 473 8.49 -17.62 13.16
CA MET A 473 8.19 -18.78 14.01
C MET A 473 8.34 -18.44 15.51
N ALA A 474 9.37 -17.67 15.88
CA ALA A 474 9.57 -17.21 17.25
C ALA A 474 8.45 -16.25 17.71
N LEU A 475 8.01 -15.34 16.84
CA LEU A 475 6.87 -14.44 17.10
C LEU A 475 5.55 -15.20 17.21
N TYR A 476 5.38 -16.23 16.39
CA TYR A 476 4.19 -17.07 16.36
C TYR A 476 4.06 -17.92 17.64
N ILE A 477 5.18 -18.48 18.10
CA ILE A 477 5.24 -19.27 19.34
C ILE A 477 5.15 -18.39 20.59
N SER A 478 5.66 -17.15 20.56
CA SER A 478 5.54 -16.23 21.70
C SER A 478 4.08 -15.82 21.98
N LYS A 479 3.24 -15.74 20.94
CA LYS A 479 1.80 -15.42 21.05
C LYS A 479 0.93 -16.63 21.46
N GLY A 480 1.38 -17.87 21.24
CA GLY A 480 0.56 -19.07 21.43
C GLY A 480 0.79 -19.86 22.73
N GLY A 481 1.82 -19.54 23.52
CA GLY A 481 2.10 -20.19 24.81
C GLY A 481 2.86 -21.52 24.74
N LEU A 482 3.22 -22.11 25.89
CA LEU A 482 4.11 -23.29 25.99
C LEU A 482 3.48 -24.58 25.44
N VAL A 483 2.16 -24.73 25.56
CA VAL A 483 1.41 -25.86 24.99
C VAL A 483 1.47 -25.86 23.46
N PHE A 484 1.42 -24.66 22.87
CA PHE A 484 1.46 -24.45 21.43
C PHE A 484 2.84 -24.70 20.80
N GLU A 485 3.91 -24.30 21.51
CA GLU A 485 5.29 -24.61 21.13
C GLU A 485 5.52 -26.13 20.98
N SER A 486 4.99 -26.91 21.91
CA SER A 486 5.10 -28.37 21.89
C SER A 486 4.36 -28.96 20.69
N VAL A 487 3.16 -28.46 20.36
CA VAL A 487 2.36 -28.92 19.21
C VAL A 487 3.06 -28.62 17.87
N MET A 488 3.60 -27.41 17.70
CA MET A 488 4.35 -27.03 16.49
C MET A 488 5.65 -27.83 16.33
N ARG A 489 6.36 -28.12 17.44
CA ARG A 489 7.56 -28.98 17.38
C ARG A 489 7.25 -30.39 16.89
N HIS A 490 6.02 -30.90 17.04
CA HIS A 490 5.63 -32.24 16.58
C HIS A 490 4.98 -32.24 15.19
N LEU A 491 4.25 -31.17 14.81
CA LEU A 491 3.59 -31.06 13.50
C LEU A 491 4.55 -30.78 12.36
N VAL A 492 5.61 -30.02 12.63
CA VAL A 492 6.50 -29.46 11.61
C VAL A 492 7.92 -30.05 11.68
N ALA A 493 8.09 -31.11 12.49
CA ALA A 493 9.38 -31.74 12.81
C ALA A 493 10.12 -32.31 11.61
N ASP A 494 9.38 -32.78 10.60
CA ASP A 494 9.91 -33.51 9.44
C ASP A 494 10.20 -32.56 8.24
N GLU A 495 9.95 -31.25 8.38
CA GLU A 495 10.17 -30.26 7.32
C GLU A 495 11.53 -29.56 7.42
N ALA A 496 12.31 -29.61 6.33
CA ALA A 496 13.67 -29.05 6.28
C ALA A 496 13.73 -27.55 6.62
N ARG A 497 12.68 -26.79 6.26
CA ARG A 497 12.57 -25.33 6.48
C ARG A 497 12.39 -24.95 7.96
N TYR A 498 11.89 -25.85 8.82
CA TYR A 498 11.67 -25.60 10.26
C TYR A 498 12.62 -26.38 11.18
N SER A 499 13.64 -27.01 10.59
CA SER A 499 14.68 -27.76 11.30
C SER A 499 15.42 -26.95 12.37
N PHE A 500 15.41 -25.61 12.31
CA PHE A 500 15.95 -24.71 13.32
C PHE A 500 15.27 -24.80 14.70
N MET A 501 14.09 -25.39 14.79
CA MET A 501 13.39 -25.62 16.06
C MET A 501 13.99 -26.78 16.88
N ALA A 502 14.85 -27.61 16.27
CA ALA A 502 15.59 -28.66 16.95
C ALA A 502 16.80 -28.08 17.71
N SER A 503 17.05 -28.55 18.93
CA SER A 503 18.19 -28.12 19.74
C SER A 503 19.55 -28.45 19.11
N SER A 504 19.58 -29.33 18.11
CA SER A 504 20.76 -29.72 17.34
C SER A 504 21.08 -28.79 16.16
N HIS A 505 20.22 -27.83 15.81
CA HIS A 505 20.41 -26.99 14.62
C HIS A 505 21.31 -25.76 14.91
N PRO A 506 22.23 -25.37 14.00
CA PRO A 506 23.16 -24.25 14.21
C PRO A 506 22.52 -22.91 14.60
N PHE A 507 21.30 -22.65 14.12
CA PHE A 507 20.56 -21.40 14.40
C PHE A 507 19.52 -21.50 15.52
N HIS A 508 19.46 -22.62 16.25
CA HIS A 508 18.53 -22.79 17.37
C HIS A 508 18.76 -21.75 18.48
N ALA A 509 20.02 -21.38 18.72
CA ALA A 509 20.37 -20.34 19.69
C ALA A 509 19.80 -18.97 19.31
N PHE A 510 19.81 -18.61 18.03
CA PHE A 510 19.22 -17.37 17.52
C PHE A 510 17.69 -17.39 17.59
N TYR A 511 17.07 -18.54 17.30
CA TYR A 511 15.63 -18.76 17.50
C TYR A 511 15.22 -18.59 18.98
N GLN A 512 15.98 -19.18 19.93
CA GLN A 512 15.73 -19.03 21.36
C GLN A 512 15.88 -17.57 21.83
N GLN A 513 16.88 -16.85 21.29
CA GLN A 513 17.09 -15.43 21.58
C GLN A 513 15.87 -14.59 21.15
N LYS A 514 15.38 -14.79 19.91
CA LYS A 514 14.19 -14.10 19.39
C LYS A 514 12.91 -14.47 20.11
N LEU A 515 12.74 -15.74 20.47
CA LEU A 515 11.57 -16.18 21.24
C LEU A 515 11.53 -15.53 22.64
N THR A 516 12.69 -15.39 23.28
CA THR A 516 12.81 -14.73 24.59
C THR A 516 12.55 -13.23 24.48
N GLU A 517 13.07 -12.58 23.43
CA GLU A 517 12.80 -11.18 23.09
C GLU A 517 11.29 -10.94 22.95
N TYR A 518 10.60 -11.73 22.12
CA TYR A 518 9.15 -11.57 21.92
C TYR A 518 8.30 -11.95 23.14
N ARG A 519 8.77 -12.88 23.98
CA ARG A 519 8.08 -13.21 25.24
C ARG A 519 8.22 -12.11 26.28
N SER A 520 9.36 -11.43 26.34
CA SER A 520 9.58 -10.31 27.26
C SER A 520 8.69 -9.10 26.95
N ILE A 521 8.28 -8.94 25.69
CA ILE A 521 7.36 -7.90 25.24
C ILE A 521 5.90 -8.17 25.67
N ASN A 522 5.52 -9.43 25.92
CA ASN A 522 4.13 -9.84 26.18
C ASN A 522 3.76 -10.00 27.68
N GLN A 523 4.65 -9.69 28.63
CA GLN A 523 4.36 -9.80 30.08
C GLN A 523 3.77 -8.53 30.71
N GLN A 524 2.66 -8.04 30.14
CA GLN A 524 1.72 -7.16 30.83
C GLN A 524 0.29 -7.68 30.57
N ASP A 525 -0.04 -8.85 31.13
CA ASP A 525 -1.38 -9.20 31.62
C ASP A 525 -1.33 -10.59 32.28
N GLY A 526 -1.77 -10.68 33.54
CA GLY A 526 -1.61 -11.86 34.40
C GLY A 526 -2.77 -12.85 34.34
N GLY A 527 -2.51 -14.11 34.75
CA GLY A 527 -3.59 -15.04 35.12
C GLY A 527 -3.29 -16.55 35.13
N ALA A 528 -2.93 -17.04 36.32
CA ALA A 528 -3.25 -18.35 36.97
C ALA A 528 -2.80 -19.72 36.40
N ASN A 529 -2.17 -20.48 37.31
CA ASN A 529 -1.89 -21.91 37.30
C ASN A 529 -3.12 -22.78 37.01
N HIS A 530 -3.02 -23.70 36.04
CA HIS A 530 -3.85 -24.89 35.91
C HIS A 530 -2.98 -26.11 35.59
N ASP A 531 -3.34 -27.24 36.18
CA ASP A 531 -2.62 -28.52 36.22
C ASP A 531 -2.12 -29.00 34.83
N TYR A 532 -0.81 -28.90 34.63
CA TYR A 532 -0.12 -29.00 33.34
C TYR A 532 0.05 -30.46 32.85
N ASP A 533 0.20 -31.41 33.76
CA ASP A 533 0.64 -32.78 33.39
C ASP A 533 -0.50 -33.69 32.92
N ALA A 534 -1.70 -33.56 33.50
CA ALA A 534 -2.87 -34.34 33.08
C ALA A 534 -3.38 -33.92 31.68
N THR A 535 -3.32 -32.63 31.38
CA THR A 535 -3.71 -32.06 30.09
C THR A 535 -2.71 -32.45 29.00
N LEU A 536 -1.41 -32.40 29.30
CA LEU A 536 -0.33 -32.78 28.37
C LEU A 536 -0.37 -34.27 27.97
N ALA A 537 -0.75 -35.17 28.88
CA ALA A 537 -0.91 -36.59 28.59
C ALA A 537 -2.09 -36.87 27.65
N SER A 538 -3.24 -36.22 27.89
CA SER A 538 -4.43 -36.33 27.02
C SER A 538 -4.16 -35.83 25.59
N TYR A 539 -3.40 -34.73 25.46
CA TYR A 539 -3.05 -34.17 24.16
C TYR A 539 -1.96 -34.97 23.41
N LYS A 540 -0.96 -35.53 24.11
CA LYS A 540 0.03 -36.43 23.50
C LYS A 540 -0.61 -37.70 22.94
N GLN A 541 -1.61 -38.25 23.64
CA GLN A 541 -2.36 -39.41 23.18
C GLN A 541 -3.15 -39.08 21.90
N LYS A 542 -3.89 -37.98 21.88
CA LYS A 542 -4.67 -37.53 20.70
C LYS A 542 -3.79 -37.18 19.49
N ALA A 543 -2.61 -36.59 19.72
CA ALA A 543 -1.65 -36.27 18.65
C ALA A 543 -0.97 -37.53 18.08
N THR A 544 -0.74 -38.55 18.92
CA THR A 544 -0.17 -39.84 18.47
C THR A 544 -1.21 -40.65 17.69
N GLU A 545 -2.48 -40.67 18.13
CA GLU A 545 -3.62 -41.24 17.39
C GLU A 545 -3.89 -40.52 16.06
N PHE A 546 -3.64 -39.20 16.01
CA PHE A 546 -3.72 -38.41 14.78
C PHE A 546 -2.60 -38.74 13.79
N ARG A 547 -1.36 -38.97 14.27
CA ARG A 547 -0.21 -39.35 13.44
C ARG A 547 -0.40 -40.73 12.79
N SER A 548 -0.96 -41.69 13.53
CA SER A 548 -1.27 -43.02 12.98
C SER A 548 -2.43 -43.00 11.98
N ARG A 549 -3.40 -42.08 12.11
CA ARG A 549 -4.45 -41.85 11.08
C ARG A 549 -3.89 -41.23 9.79
N ILE A 550 -2.99 -40.26 9.87
CA ILE A 550 -2.34 -39.65 8.70
C ILE A 550 -1.48 -40.67 7.94
N GLN A 551 -0.80 -41.59 8.63
CA GLN A 551 -0.03 -42.67 8.00
C GLN A 551 -0.90 -43.77 7.37
N GLN A 552 -2.11 -44.02 7.89
CA GLN A 552 -3.06 -44.94 7.28
C GLN A 552 -3.81 -44.33 6.08
N GLU A 553 -4.16 -43.04 6.12
CA GLU A 553 -4.84 -42.33 5.03
C GLU A 553 -3.91 -41.97 3.86
N GLY A 554 -2.59 -41.90 4.08
CA GLY A 554 -1.60 -41.65 3.03
C GLY A 554 -1.25 -42.86 2.17
N ALA A 555 -1.61 -44.08 2.57
CA ALA A 555 -1.20 -45.32 1.89
C ALA A 555 -2.31 -46.07 1.13
N ASN A 556 -3.59 -45.76 1.36
CA ASN A 556 -4.72 -46.49 0.78
C ASN A 556 -5.68 -45.54 0.02
N LEU A 557 -5.31 -45.10 -1.19
CA LEU A 557 -6.22 -44.36 -2.07
C LEU A 557 -6.16 -44.78 -3.55
N ASP A 558 -5.78 -46.03 -3.83
CA ASP A 558 -6.05 -46.65 -5.15
C ASP A 558 -7.18 -47.69 -5.12
N ASP A 559 -7.72 -48.08 -3.97
CA ASP A 559 -8.85 -49.02 -3.88
C ASP A 559 -9.80 -48.63 -2.74
N ASP A 560 -10.77 -47.75 -3.00
CA ASP A 560 -12.17 -48.00 -2.60
C ASP A 560 -13.12 -46.99 -3.23
N ALA A 561 -14.20 -47.51 -3.82
CA ALA A 561 -15.20 -46.75 -4.55
C ALA A 561 -16.21 -46.08 -3.59
N ASP A 562 -16.11 -44.76 -3.36
CA ASP A 562 -17.25 -43.98 -2.83
C ASP A 562 -17.10 -42.45 -3.06
N VAL A 563 -18.23 -41.79 -3.33
CA VAL A 563 -18.40 -40.57 -4.12
C VAL A 563 -18.14 -39.28 -3.31
N GLY A 564 -16.99 -38.63 -3.51
CA GLY A 564 -16.72 -37.26 -3.03
C GLY A 564 -16.59 -36.27 -4.19
N GLN A 565 -17.21 -35.08 -4.08
CA GLN A 565 -17.22 -34.08 -5.15
C GLN A 565 -15.79 -33.53 -5.41
N ARG A 566 -15.32 -33.69 -6.66
CA ARG A 566 -14.01 -33.20 -7.12
C ARG A 566 -14.15 -31.73 -7.50
N ILE A 567 -13.33 -30.86 -6.89
CA ILE A 567 -13.32 -29.42 -7.22
C ILE A 567 -12.02 -29.12 -7.96
N VAL A 568 -12.16 -28.68 -9.21
CA VAL A 568 -11.04 -28.20 -10.03
C VAL A 568 -11.00 -26.68 -9.93
N LEU A 569 -9.87 -26.13 -9.49
CA LEU A 569 -9.64 -24.68 -9.44
C LEU A 569 -8.77 -24.23 -10.64
N PRO A 570 -8.77 -22.93 -10.99
CA PRO A 570 -7.88 -22.42 -12.04
C PRO A 570 -6.42 -22.82 -11.79
N TYR A 571 -5.68 -23.08 -12.87
CA TYR A 571 -4.27 -23.56 -12.87
C TYR A 571 -4.05 -25.00 -12.40
N HIS A 572 -5.04 -25.89 -12.59
CA HIS A 572 -4.94 -27.34 -12.42
C HIS A 572 -4.70 -27.82 -10.97
N LEU A 573 -5.17 -27.07 -9.97
CA LEU A 573 -5.18 -27.55 -8.59
C LEU A 573 -6.41 -28.45 -8.37
N ASP A 574 -6.20 -29.76 -8.43
CA ASP A 574 -7.23 -30.78 -8.20
C ASP A 574 -7.35 -31.12 -6.71
N LEU A 575 -8.49 -30.82 -6.10
CA LEU A 575 -8.74 -31.12 -4.69
C LEU A 575 -10.02 -31.94 -4.50
N ARG A 576 -9.98 -32.91 -3.58
CA ARG A 576 -11.14 -33.69 -3.14
C ARG A 576 -11.71 -33.11 -1.84
N LEU A 577 -13.01 -32.83 -1.81
CA LEU A 577 -13.71 -32.43 -0.59
C LEU A 577 -13.70 -33.59 0.44
N PRO A 578 -13.16 -33.40 1.65
CA PRO A 578 -13.14 -34.46 2.65
C PRO A 578 -14.55 -34.74 3.24
N LYS A 579 -14.82 -36.00 3.63
CA LYS A 579 -16.08 -36.39 4.28
C LYS A 579 -16.32 -35.55 5.55
N GLY A 580 -17.51 -34.96 5.67
CA GLY A 580 -17.98 -34.22 6.85
C GLY A 580 -17.69 -32.72 6.87
N MET A 581 -17.05 -32.15 5.85
CA MET A 581 -16.85 -30.69 5.72
C MET A 581 -17.91 -30.11 4.79
N ASN A 582 -18.64 -29.09 5.23
CA ASN A 582 -19.62 -28.44 4.36
C ASN A 582 -18.94 -27.43 3.41
N ILE A 583 -19.58 -27.10 2.29
CA ILE A 583 -19.01 -26.24 1.24
C ILE A 583 -18.75 -24.82 1.78
N LYS A 584 -19.59 -24.33 2.70
CA LYS A 584 -19.43 -23.01 3.33
C LYS A 584 -18.20 -22.95 4.22
N GLU A 585 -17.93 -23.97 5.03
CA GLU A 585 -16.73 -24.11 5.86
C GLU A 585 -15.47 -24.22 5.00
N PHE A 586 -15.53 -25.01 3.92
CA PHE A 586 -14.43 -25.10 2.96
C PHE A 586 -14.16 -23.75 2.27
N ARG A 587 -15.22 -23.02 1.88
CA ARG A 587 -15.11 -21.66 1.29
C ARG A 587 -14.51 -20.68 2.28
N THR A 588 -14.95 -20.68 3.54
CA THR A 588 -14.39 -19.81 4.59
C THR A 588 -12.93 -20.14 4.85
N MET A 589 -12.57 -21.43 4.95
CA MET A 589 -11.17 -21.86 5.12
C MET A 589 -10.31 -21.48 3.93
N LYS A 590 -10.81 -21.70 2.70
CA LYS A 590 -10.13 -21.34 1.45
C LYS A 590 -9.88 -19.83 1.37
N LEU A 591 -10.92 -19.04 1.60
CA LEU A 591 -10.83 -17.57 1.54
C LEU A 591 -9.87 -17.06 2.61
N THR A 592 -9.96 -17.58 3.84
CA THR A 592 -9.08 -17.19 4.95
C THR A 592 -7.62 -17.51 4.66
N ALA A 593 -7.32 -18.67 4.06
CA ALA A 593 -5.97 -19.05 3.67
C ALA A 593 -5.45 -18.20 2.50
N GLN A 594 -6.31 -17.84 1.55
CA GLN A 594 -5.96 -16.96 0.43
C GLN A 594 -5.63 -15.54 0.89
N PHE A 595 -6.44 -14.97 1.77
CA PHE A 595 -6.14 -13.69 2.39
C PHE A 595 -4.91 -13.79 3.32
N GLY A 596 -4.75 -14.89 4.04
CA GLY A 596 -3.56 -15.15 4.87
C GLY A 596 -2.27 -15.30 4.07
N ALA A 597 -2.32 -15.80 2.83
CA ALA A 597 -1.15 -15.86 1.93
C ALA A 597 -0.76 -14.46 1.43
N TRP A 598 -1.72 -13.55 1.25
CA TRP A 598 -1.47 -12.20 0.73
C TRP A 598 -1.13 -11.16 1.79
N TYR A 599 -1.89 -11.11 2.88
CA TYR A 599 -1.75 -10.14 3.97
C TYR A 599 -0.84 -10.63 5.10
N GLY A 600 -0.28 -11.84 4.96
CA GLY A 600 0.60 -12.44 5.94
C GLY A 600 -0.14 -12.99 7.17
N ASN A 601 0.65 -13.47 8.13
CA ASN A 601 0.14 -14.20 9.28
C ASN A 601 -0.76 -13.37 10.20
N ASP A 602 -0.46 -12.09 10.37
CA ASP A 602 -1.23 -11.22 11.27
C ASP A 602 -2.70 -11.10 10.88
N PHE A 603 -3.03 -11.29 9.59
CA PHE A 603 -4.40 -11.30 9.11
C PHE A 603 -5.21 -12.45 9.73
N TRP A 604 -4.78 -13.69 9.52
CA TRP A 604 -5.61 -14.83 9.89
C TRP A 604 -5.52 -15.15 11.40
N LEU A 605 -4.42 -14.76 12.08
CA LEU A 605 -4.28 -14.90 13.53
C LEU A 605 -5.35 -14.11 14.32
N GLY A 606 -5.87 -13.02 13.75
CA GLY A 606 -6.96 -12.24 14.35
C GLY A 606 -8.30 -12.99 14.43
N PHE A 607 -8.43 -14.15 13.78
CA PHE A 607 -9.65 -14.95 13.76
C PHE A 607 -9.60 -16.20 14.65
N LYS A 608 -8.48 -16.43 15.37
CA LYS A 608 -8.26 -17.63 16.20
C LYS A 608 -9.35 -17.89 17.26
N ASN A 609 -10.04 -16.84 17.69
CA ASN A 609 -11.09 -16.88 18.72
C ASN A 609 -12.46 -16.41 18.18
N ARG A 610 -12.67 -16.39 16.85
CA ARG A 610 -13.96 -16.01 16.24
C ARG A 610 -14.73 -17.25 15.80
N ASP A 611 -16.03 -17.25 16.08
CA ASP A 611 -16.95 -18.30 15.64
C ASP A 611 -16.93 -18.43 14.10
N GLY A 612 -16.84 -19.65 13.61
CA GLY A 612 -16.71 -19.99 12.19
C GLY A 612 -15.28 -19.95 11.62
N PHE A 613 -14.27 -19.63 12.44
CA PHE A 613 -12.85 -19.62 12.08
C PHE A 613 -12.01 -20.54 12.98
N GLU A 614 -12.63 -21.53 13.61
CA GLU A 614 -11.99 -22.46 14.55
C GLU A 614 -10.85 -23.24 13.88
N PHE A 615 -10.92 -23.45 12.56
CA PHE A 615 -9.84 -24.06 11.77
C PHE A 615 -8.53 -23.25 11.76
N THR A 616 -8.51 -22.01 12.25
CA THR A 616 -7.29 -21.22 12.48
C THR A 616 -6.70 -21.47 13.88
N ASN A 617 -7.41 -22.22 14.74
CA ASN A 617 -6.93 -22.64 16.04
C ASN A 617 -6.15 -23.97 15.92
N PRO A 618 -4.90 -24.04 16.39
CA PRO A 618 -4.07 -25.25 16.39
C PRO A 618 -4.66 -26.48 17.08
N ILE A 619 -5.66 -26.26 17.94
CA ILE A 619 -6.35 -27.32 18.69
C ILE A 619 -7.52 -27.90 17.86
N ASP A 620 -7.94 -27.22 16.80
CA ASP A 620 -9.03 -27.65 15.93
C ASP A 620 -8.58 -28.74 14.95
N SER A 621 -9.44 -29.73 14.77
CA SER A 621 -9.22 -30.86 13.85
C SER A 621 -9.01 -30.46 12.38
N LYS A 622 -9.45 -29.27 11.96
CA LYS A 622 -9.36 -28.73 10.60
C LYS A 622 -8.09 -27.91 10.37
N PHE A 623 -7.35 -27.57 11.43
CA PHE A 623 -6.15 -26.72 11.36
C PHE A 623 -5.01 -27.26 10.48
N PRO A 624 -4.65 -28.55 10.52
CA PRO A 624 -3.61 -29.08 9.63
C PRO A 624 -3.96 -29.01 8.14
N ARG A 625 -5.25 -28.97 7.79
CA ARG A 625 -5.70 -28.78 6.41
C ARG A 625 -5.64 -27.31 5.99
N PHE A 626 -5.99 -26.40 6.91
CA PHE A 626 -5.84 -24.96 6.69
C PHE A 626 -4.37 -24.60 6.44
N THR A 627 -3.43 -25.10 7.26
CA THR A 627 -2.00 -24.80 7.09
C THR A 627 -1.45 -25.36 5.78
N ARG A 628 -1.76 -26.61 5.41
CA ARG A 628 -1.38 -27.15 4.09
C ARG A 628 -1.92 -26.33 2.92
N PHE A 629 -3.16 -25.87 3.02
CA PHE A 629 -3.79 -25.08 1.97
C PHE A 629 -3.15 -23.69 1.87
N TRP A 630 -2.88 -23.05 3.01
CA TRP A 630 -2.16 -21.78 3.09
C TRP A 630 -0.72 -21.88 2.59
N ASP A 631 0.05 -22.89 2.99
CA ASP A 631 1.41 -23.14 2.51
C ASP A 631 1.43 -23.36 0.98
N SER A 632 0.49 -24.15 0.44
CA SER A 632 0.38 -24.38 -1.01
C SER A 632 0.07 -23.11 -1.81
N LEU A 633 -0.54 -22.11 -1.16
CA LEU A 633 -0.86 -20.83 -1.78
C LEU A 633 0.30 -19.84 -1.70
N GLN A 634 1.18 -19.97 -0.71
CA GLN A 634 2.41 -19.16 -0.61
C GLN A 634 3.43 -19.48 -1.71
N ASP A 635 3.46 -20.73 -2.19
CA ASP A 635 4.40 -21.18 -3.23
C ASP A 635 4.01 -20.76 -4.66
N LEU A 636 2.81 -20.22 -4.86
CA LEU A 636 2.35 -19.76 -6.17
C LEU A 636 2.76 -18.30 -6.42
N LYS A 637 3.32 -18.00 -7.60
CA LYS A 637 3.95 -16.71 -8.00
C LYS A 637 2.98 -15.53 -8.19
N TRP A 638 2.12 -15.22 -7.22
CA TRP A 638 1.11 -14.14 -7.34
C TRP A 638 1.65 -12.74 -7.01
N HIS A 639 2.80 -12.65 -6.33
CA HIS A 639 3.42 -11.38 -5.92
C HIS A 639 3.97 -10.55 -7.10
N ASP A 640 4.18 -11.15 -8.28
CA ASP A 640 4.84 -10.49 -9.42
C ASP A 640 3.94 -9.51 -10.22
N GLY A 641 2.61 -9.62 -10.11
CA GLY A 641 1.69 -8.77 -10.89
C GLY A 641 0.97 -7.67 -10.09
N GLY A 642 1.36 -7.47 -8.83
CA GLY A 642 0.86 -6.39 -7.97
C GLY A 642 -0.67 -6.31 -7.85
N VAL A 643 -1.20 -5.08 -7.68
CA VAL A 643 -2.63 -4.79 -7.48
C VAL A 643 -3.51 -5.28 -8.65
N MET A 644 -2.96 -5.36 -9.87
CA MET A 644 -3.71 -5.85 -11.04
C MET A 644 -3.91 -7.36 -11.02
N SER A 645 -2.94 -8.13 -10.51
CA SER A 645 -3.15 -9.55 -10.21
C SER A 645 -4.24 -9.76 -9.17
N MET A 646 -4.31 -8.89 -8.15
CA MET A 646 -5.38 -8.90 -7.15
C MET A 646 -6.76 -8.60 -7.77
N VAL A 647 -6.88 -7.58 -8.62
CA VAL A 647 -8.15 -7.25 -9.31
C VAL A 647 -8.55 -8.36 -10.29
N HIS A 648 -7.61 -8.92 -11.05
CA HIS A 648 -7.87 -10.05 -11.95
C HIS A 648 -8.24 -11.32 -11.16
N TRP A 649 -7.64 -11.53 -9.99
CA TRP A 649 -7.96 -12.62 -9.07
C TRP A 649 -9.35 -12.46 -8.42
N HIS A 650 -9.70 -11.25 -7.96
CA HIS A 650 -11.06 -10.94 -7.51
C HIS A 650 -12.09 -11.04 -8.64
N ALA A 651 -11.73 -10.66 -9.87
CA ALA A 651 -12.58 -10.80 -11.04
C ALA A 651 -12.73 -12.25 -11.50
N SER A 652 -11.70 -13.09 -11.37
CA SER A 652 -11.79 -14.53 -11.65
C SER A 652 -12.61 -15.25 -10.58
N LEU A 653 -12.53 -14.80 -9.31
CA LEU A 653 -13.42 -15.25 -8.25
C LEU A 653 -14.90 -14.90 -8.55
N VAL A 654 -15.19 -13.83 -9.30
CA VAL A 654 -16.57 -13.50 -9.70
C VAL A 654 -17.04 -14.33 -10.91
N LYS A 655 -16.12 -14.74 -11.79
CA LYS A 655 -16.45 -15.52 -13.01
C LYS A 655 -16.58 -17.02 -12.76
N ASP A 656 -15.77 -17.60 -11.87
CA ASP A 656 -15.74 -19.05 -11.65
C ASP A 656 -16.87 -19.57 -10.73
N PHE A 657 -17.69 -18.69 -10.16
CA PHE A 657 -18.82 -19.06 -9.29
C PHE A 657 -20.18 -18.60 -9.84
N ALA A 658 -20.26 -18.27 -11.13
CA ALA A 658 -21.53 -18.04 -11.82
C ALA A 658 -22.37 -19.32 -11.99
N ASN A 659 -21.80 -20.50 -11.66
CA ASN A 659 -22.52 -21.75 -11.54
C ASN A 659 -22.24 -22.36 -10.14
N ASN A 660 -23.29 -22.46 -9.34
CA ASN A 660 -23.40 -23.09 -8.02
C ASN A 660 -23.00 -22.26 -6.76
N GLU A 661 -24.06 -21.98 -6.01
CA GLU A 661 -24.16 -21.58 -4.60
C GLU A 661 -23.84 -20.14 -4.19
N GLU A 662 -24.93 -19.46 -3.80
CA GLU A 662 -25.13 -18.50 -2.72
C GLU A 662 -23.92 -18.21 -1.79
N LEU A 663 -23.65 -16.91 -1.60
CA LEU A 663 -22.84 -16.38 -0.51
C LEU A 663 -23.75 -15.89 0.63
N PRO A 664 -23.32 -15.96 1.91
CA PRO A 664 -24.15 -15.58 3.05
C PRO A 664 -24.32 -14.07 3.13
N HIS A 665 -25.54 -13.63 3.44
CA HIS A 665 -25.81 -12.27 3.86
C HIS A 665 -25.00 -11.93 5.13
N PRO A 666 -24.48 -10.69 5.27
CA PRO A 666 -23.96 -10.20 6.55
C PRO A 666 -25.09 -10.24 7.59
N GLU A 667 -24.72 -10.59 8.82
CA GLU A 667 -25.63 -10.61 9.96
C GLU A 667 -26.45 -9.33 10.03
N THR A 668 -27.76 -9.54 10.08
CA THR A 668 -28.79 -8.58 10.42
C THR A 668 -28.40 -7.76 11.65
N GLU A 669 -28.19 -6.46 11.47
CA GLU A 669 -28.64 -5.49 12.47
C GLU A 669 -30.10 -5.80 12.85
N PRO A 670 -30.50 -5.63 14.12
CA PRO A 670 -31.81 -6.07 14.58
C PRO A 670 -32.91 -5.45 13.73
N GLU A 671 -33.86 -6.29 13.27
CA GLU A 671 -34.95 -5.90 12.37
C GLU A 671 -35.57 -4.54 12.74
N PRO A 672 -35.75 -3.60 11.79
CA PRO A 672 -36.70 -2.54 12.00
C PRO A 672 -38.08 -3.20 12.12
N LYS A 673 -38.66 -3.13 13.32
CA LYS A 673 -40.03 -3.55 13.64
C LYS A 673 -40.95 -3.35 12.42
N ARG A 674 -41.60 -4.44 11.97
CA ARG A 674 -42.64 -4.46 10.92
C ARG A 674 -43.41 -3.14 10.88
N LEU A 675 -43.12 -2.30 9.89
CA LEU A 675 -43.83 -1.04 9.68
C LEU A 675 -45.31 -1.37 9.42
N LYS A 676 -46.15 -1.10 10.43
CA LYS A 676 -47.60 -1.00 10.24
C LYS A 676 -47.87 0.17 9.29
N LEU A 677 -48.91 0.04 8.47
CA LEU A 677 -49.42 1.14 7.64
C LEU A 677 -49.61 2.36 8.56
N ASP A 678 -48.94 3.47 8.26
CA ASP A 678 -49.19 4.74 8.95
C ASP A 678 -50.30 5.47 8.20
N GLU A 679 -51.56 5.20 8.58
CA GLU A 679 -52.77 5.75 7.94
C GLU A 679 -52.85 7.29 8.02
N ARG A 680 -51.94 7.95 8.75
CA ARG A 680 -51.95 9.41 8.99
C ARG A 680 -51.46 10.25 7.80
N GLY A 681 -50.93 9.63 6.75
CA GLY A 681 -50.39 10.30 5.56
C GLY A 681 -51.14 10.04 4.25
N LEU A 682 -52.22 9.25 4.26
CA LEU A 682 -52.99 8.91 3.06
C LEU A 682 -54.14 9.90 2.85
N VAL A 683 -54.32 10.34 1.60
CA VAL A 683 -55.50 11.11 1.17
C VAL A 683 -56.76 10.23 1.35
N PRO A 684 -57.85 10.73 1.96
CA PRO A 684 -59.09 9.97 2.08
C PRO A 684 -59.58 9.42 0.73
N GLU A 685 -60.09 8.19 0.75
CA GLU A 685 -60.46 7.41 -0.45
C GLU A 685 -61.38 8.18 -1.43
N ASP A 686 -62.42 8.83 -0.91
CA ASP A 686 -63.36 9.62 -1.72
C ASP A 686 -62.68 10.81 -2.42
N GLN A 687 -61.70 11.43 -1.76
CA GLN A 687 -60.93 12.55 -2.29
C GLN A 687 -59.89 12.09 -3.31
N PHE A 688 -59.32 10.90 -3.13
CA PHE A 688 -58.39 10.28 -4.08
C PHE A 688 -59.12 9.83 -5.36
N LEU A 689 -60.32 9.24 -5.23
CA LEU A 689 -61.17 8.85 -6.37
C LEU A 689 -61.61 10.08 -7.20
N ALA A 690 -61.91 11.20 -6.54
CA ALA A 690 -62.27 12.44 -7.24
C ALA A 690 -61.10 13.04 -8.05
N GLN A 691 -59.85 12.80 -7.63
CA GLN A 691 -58.64 13.27 -8.32
C GLN A 691 -58.22 12.34 -9.48
N HIS A 692 -58.72 11.11 -9.51
CA HIS A 692 -58.37 10.09 -10.50
C HIS A 692 -59.62 9.41 -11.11
N PRO A 693 -60.48 10.15 -11.83
CA PRO A 693 -61.67 9.58 -12.45
C PRO A 693 -61.34 8.76 -13.70
N GLY A 694 -62.02 7.63 -13.87
CA GLY A 694 -61.95 6.80 -15.08
C GLY A 694 -60.84 5.76 -15.09
N TRP A 695 -60.47 5.33 -16.29
CA TRP A 695 -59.58 4.18 -16.49
C TRP A 695 -58.14 4.53 -16.10
N CYS A 696 -57.48 3.58 -15.44
CA CYS A 696 -56.16 3.77 -14.88
C CYS A 696 -55.26 2.57 -15.25
N THR A 697 -54.03 2.85 -15.68
CA THR A 697 -53.03 1.80 -15.96
C THR A 697 -52.07 1.71 -14.79
N ILE A 698 -51.90 0.52 -14.24
CA ILE A 698 -51.01 0.23 -13.11
C ILE A 698 -49.92 -0.73 -13.60
N ARG A 699 -48.67 -0.45 -13.27
CA ARG A 699 -47.53 -1.31 -13.58
C ARG A 699 -47.30 -2.27 -12.43
N VAL A 700 -47.02 -3.54 -12.71
CA VAL A 700 -46.71 -4.54 -11.70
C VAL A 700 -45.33 -5.11 -11.99
N SER A 701 -44.38 -4.82 -11.11
CA SER A 701 -43.02 -5.37 -11.15
C SER A 701 -43.02 -6.73 -10.45
N ILE A 702 -42.69 -7.77 -11.22
CA ILE A 702 -42.56 -9.14 -10.72
C ILE A 702 -41.11 -9.33 -10.28
N VAL A 703 -40.91 -9.41 -8.97
CA VAL A 703 -39.59 -9.52 -8.37
C VAL A 703 -39.35 -10.97 -7.95
N SER A 704 -38.19 -11.50 -8.29
CA SER A 704 -37.77 -12.84 -7.84
C SER A 704 -37.66 -12.90 -6.32
N VAL A 705 -37.70 -14.12 -5.76
CA VAL A 705 -37.40 -14.38 -4.34
C VAL A 705 -36.01 -13.82 -3.94
N GLU A 706 -35.12 -13.60 -4.93
CA GLU A 706 -33.79 -12.96 -4.78
C GLU A 706 -33.75 -11.43 -4.98
N GLY A 707 -34.90 -10.75 -5.11
CA GLY A 707 -34.95 -9.28 -5.17
C GLY A 707 -34.53 -8.63 -6.49
N ARG A 708 -34.23 -9.41 -7.55
CA ARG A 708 -34.01 -8.86 -8.91
C ARG A 708 -35.36 -8.61 -9.60
N GLU A 709 -35.53 -7.44 -10.23
CA GLU A 709 -36.66 -7.17 -11.12
C GLU A 709 -36.55 -8.05 -12.35
N VAL A 710 -37.55 -8.93 -12.55
CA VAL A 710 -37.51 -9.91 -13.63
C VAL A 710 -38.40 -9.49 -14.81
N ASN A 711 -39.50 -8.76 -14.55
CA ASN A 711 -40.32 -8.15 -15.60
C ASN A 711 -41.36 -7.15 -15.04
N ILE A 712 -41.85 -6.24 -15.88
CA ILE A 712 -42.95 -5.31 -15.55
C ILE A 712 -44.14 -5.58 -16.49
N ILE A 713 -45.33 -5.86 -15.94
CA ILE A 713 -46.58 -5.97 -16.70
C ILE A 713 -47.47 -4.74 -16.47
N GLU A 714 -48.29 -4.39 -17.46
CA GLU A 714 -49.22 -3.25 -17.39
C GLU A 714 -50.67 -3.74 -17.30
N LYS A 715 -51.41 -3.26 -16.30
CA LYS A 715 -52.80 -3.64 -16.04
C LYS A 715 -53.72 -2.43 -16.00
N THR A 716 -54.74 -2.45 -16.85
CA THR A 716 -55.79 -1.44 -16.87
C THR A 716 -56.95 -1.80 -15.95
N VAL A 717 -57.28 -0.91 -15.01
CA VAL A 717 -58.51 -0.96 -14.21
C VAL A 717 -59.47 0.12 -14.67
N GLN A 718 -60.77 -0.16 -14.67
CA GLN A 718 -61.78 0.79 -15.15
C GLN A 718 -62.00 1.93 -14.15
N SER A 719 -61.72 1.68 -12.87
CA SER A 719 -61.76 2.65 -11.77
C SER A 719 -60.83 2.18 -10.64
N LEU A 720 -60.22 3.12 -9.92
CA LEU A 720 -59.42 2.83 -8.72
C LEU A 720 -60.28 2.42 -7.50
N SER A 721 -61.61 2.44 -7.63
CA SER A 721 -62.55 1.84 -6.67
C SER A 721 -62.58 0.32 -6.71
N GLU A 722 -61.92 -0.29 -7.70
CA GLU A 722 -61.73 -1.74 -7.80
C GLU A 722 -60.91 -2.27 -6.61
N ASN A 723 -61.31 -3.41 -6.05
CA ASN A 723 -60.68 -3.97 -4.86
C ASN A 723 -59.41 -4.76 -5.17
N VAL A 724 -58.55 -4.92 -4.17
CA VAL A 724 -57.26 -5.61 -4.32
C VAL A 724 -57.45 -7.07 -4.76
N ALA A 725 -58.54 -7.74 -4.37
CA ALA A 725 -58.85 -9.11 -4.81
C ALA A 725 -59.05 -9.22 -6.33
N SER A 726 -59.93 -8.38 -6.89
CA SER A 726 -60.21 -8.35 -8.34
C SER A 726 -58.98 -7.90 -9.14
N PHE A 727 -58.15 -7.01 -8.60
CA PHE A 727 -56.88 -6.66 -9.24
C PHE A 727 -55.88 -7.83 -9.27
N LYS A 728 -55.81 -8.65 -8.20
CA LYS A 728 -54.97 -9.87 -8.18
C LYS A 728 -55.47 -10.94 -9.16
N GLU A 729 -56.77 -11.05 -9.37
CA GLU A 729 -57.35 -11.91 -10.41
C GLU A 729 -56.91 -11.47 -11.81
N LYS A 730 -56.95 -10.17 -12.11
CA LYS A 730 -56.45 -9.62 -13.39
C LYS A 730 -54.96 -9.87 -13.62
N ILE A 731 -54.15 -9.88 -12.55
CA ILE A 731 -52.73 -10.26 -12.61
C ILE A 731 -52.60 -11.76 -12.90
N ALA A 732 -53.38 -12.60 -12.22
CA ALA A 732 -53.35 -14.05 -12.41
C ALA A 732 -53.82 -14.49 -13.82
N GLU A 733 -54.72 -13.74 -14.47
CA GLU A 733 -55.16 -14.04 -15.84
C GLU A 733 -54.02 -13.97 -16.87
N GLU A 734 -53.05 -13.06 -16.66
CA GLU A 734 -51.88 -12.89 -17.54
C GLU A 734 -50.66 -13.67 -17.02
N VAL A 735 -50.53 -13.84 -15.71
CA VAL A 735 -49.50 -14.66 -15.08
C VAL A 735 -50.17 -15.90 -14.49
N ARG A 736 -50.63 -16.80 -15.38
CA ARG A 736 -51.46 -17.99 -15.06
C ARG A 736 -50.83 -18.95 -14.07
N SER A 737 -49.52 -18.90 -13.94
CA SER A 737 -48.69 -19.66 -13.00
C SER A 737 -48.71 -19.14 -11.55
N ILE A 738 -49.21 -17.92 -11.28
CA ILE A 738 -49.28 -17.35 -9.93
C ILE A 738 -50.74 -17.10 -9.52
N PRO A 739 -51.37 -18.00 -8.73
CA PRO A 739 -52.76 -17.83 -8.31
C PRO A 739 -52.93 -16.61 -7.38
N PRO A 740 -54.09 -15.92 -7.40
CA PRO A 740 -54.33 -14.71 -6.60
C PRO A 740 -54.04 -14.86 -5.11
N GLU A 741 -54.28 -16.05 -4.56
CA GLU A 741 -54.08 -16.41 -3.15
C GLU A 741 -52.61 -16.37 -2.71
N LYS A 742 -51.69 -16.58 -3.65
CA LYS A 742 -50.24 -16.53 -3.40
C LYS A 742 -49.64 -15.17 -3.72
N GLN A 743 -50.43 -14.22 -4.23
CA GLN A 743 -49.97 -12.88 -4.60
C GLN A 743 -49.95 -11.93 -3.39
N VAL A 744 -48.80 -11.31 -3.16
CA VAL A 744 -48.55 -10.29 -2.14
C VAL A 744 -48.11 -9.02 -2.85
N LEU A 745 -48.90 -7.95 -2.77
CA LEU A 745 -48.67 -6.70 -3.51
C LEU A 745 -48.18 -5.58 -2.58
N PHE A 746 -47.11 -4.89 -2.97
CA PHE A 746 -46.58 -3.73 -2.27
C PHE A 746 -46.68 -2.48 -3.14
N GLY A 747 -47.26 -1.41 -2.61
CA GLY A 747 -47.27 -0.07 -3.21
C GLY A 747 -46.43 0.92 -2.40
N LYS A 748 -46.44 2.20 -2.79
CA LYS A 748 -45.70 3.26 -2.05
C LYS A 748 -46.12 3.38 -0.58
N ALA A 749 -47.40 3.11 -0.29
CA ALA A 749 -47.97 3.12 1.06
C ALA A 749 -47.64 1.85 1.89
N GLY A 750 -46.95 0.87 1.29
CA GLY A 750 -46.60 -0.39 1.91
C GLY A 750 -47.44 -1.56 1.39
N LEU A 751 -47.59 -2.60 2.22
CA LEU A 751 -48.27 -3.84 1.85
C LEU A 751 -49.79 -3.65 1.72
N LEU A 752 -50.37 -4.06 0.59
CA LEU A 752 -51.81 -4.11 0.36
C LEU A 752 -52.37 -5.36 1.06
N LYS A 753 -52.68 -5.19 2.36
CA LYS A 753 -53.02 -6.30 3.28
C LYS A 753 -54.46 -6.78 3.18
N ASP A 754 -55.40 -5.89 2.91
CA ASP A 754 -56.83 -6.20 2.89
C ASP A 754 -57.33 -6.31 1.46
N ASN A 755 -57.71 -7.54 1.07
CA ASN A 755 -58.18 -7.84 -0.28
C ASN A 755 -59.53 -7.17 -0.62
N ASN A 756 -60.31 -6.76 0.39
CA ASN A 756 -61.62 -6.14 0.20
C ASN A 756 -61.56 -4.61 0.07
N ARG A 757 -60.41 -3.99 0.34
CA ARG A 757 -60.22 -2.55 0.18
C ARG A 757 -59.92 -2.20 -1.28
N SER A 758 -60.29 -0.99 -1.68
CA SER A 758 -60.02 -0.48 -3.03
C SER A 758 -58.55 -0.15 -3.21
N LEU A 759 -58.09 -0.06 -4.47
CA LEU A 759 -56.77 0.46 -4.79
C LEU A 759 -56.61 1.94 -4.38
N ALA A 760 -57.70 2.71 -4.44
CA ALA A 760 -57.76 4.09 -3.97
C ALA A 760 -57.56 4.22 -2.45
N HIS A 761 -58.02 3.25 -1.64
CA HIS A 761 -57.76 3.21 -0.20
C HIS A 761 -56.26 3.14 0.13
N TYR A 762 -55.47 2.53 -0.74
CA TYR A 762 -54.01 2.45 -0.63
C TYR A 762 -53.28 3.57 -1.42
N ASN A 763 -54.02 4.55 -1.95
CA ASN A 763 -53.52 5.63 -2.80
C ASN A 763 -52.70 5.16 -4.01
N VAL A 764 -53.05 4.01 -4.59
CA VAL A 764 -52.40 3.49 -5.80
C VAL A 764 -52.84 4.34 -7.01
N GLY A 765 -51.91 5.14 -7.55
CA GLY A 765 -52.19 6.06 -8.66
C GLY A 765 -51.87 5.50 -10.05
N ALA A 766 -52.24 6.25 -11.09
CA ALA A 766 -51.93 5.93 -12.48
C ALA A 766 -50.43 5.90 -12.77
N GLY A 767 -49.97 4.85 -13.44
CA GLY A 767 -48.57 4.61 -13.79
C GLY A 767 -47.69 4.17 -12.61
N GLU A 768 -48.26 3.98 -11.42
CA GLU A 768 -47.54 3.46 -10.25
C GLU A 768 -47.08 2.02 -10.49
N ILE A 769 -45.90 1.70 -9.96
CA ILE A 769 -45.32 0.36 -10.02
C ILE A 769 -45.59 -0.32 -8.68
N LEU A 770 -46.41 -1.37 -8.69
CA LEU A 770 -46.62 -2.26 -7.55
C LEU A 770 -45.65 -3.43 -7.63
N THR A 771 -45.02 -3.79 -6.52
CA THR A 771 -44.13 -4.96 -6.44
C THR A 771 -44.97 -6.18 -6.09
N LEU A 772 -44.96 -7.20 -6.96
CA LEU A 772 -45.58 -8.51 -6.71
C LEU A 772 -44.55 -9.47 -6.10
N SER A 773 -44.93 -10.10 -4.98
CA SER A 773 -44.14 -11.14 -4.28
C SER A 773 -45.03 -12.33 -3.94
N LEU A 774 -44.41 -13.49 -3.64
CA LEU A 774 -45.13 -14.73 -3.30
C LEU A 774 -45.27 -14.92 -1.79
N CYS A 775 -46.43 -15.40 -1.33
CA CYS A 775 -46.61 -15.82 0.06
C CYS A 775 -45.81 -17.11 0.33
N THR A 776 -44.78 -17.07 1.18
CA THR A 776 -43.99 -18.24 1.55
C THR A 776 -44.80 -19.18 2.45
N CYS A 777 -44.88 -20.45 2.08
CA CYS A 777 -45.56 -21.47 2.87
C CYS A 777 -44.74 -21.81 4.13
N GLY A 778 -45.26 -21.45 5.30
CA GLY A 778 -44.69 -21.85 6.58
C GLY A 778 -45.36 -23.11 7.12
N ARG A 779 -44.56 -24.15 7.41
CA ARG A 779 -44.57 -24.93 8.65
C ARG A 779 -43.29 -25.76 8.74
N GLU A 780 -42.63 -25.65 9.89
CA GLU A 780 -41.60 -26.57 10.37
C GLU A 780 -42.13 -28.01 10.33
N THR A 781 -41.22 -28.99 10.15
CA THR A 781 -41.41 -30.44 10.03
C THR A 781 -41.74 -30.96 8.62
N ASP A 782 -40.74 -31.00 7.73
CA ASP A 782 -40.49 -32.07 6.75
C ASP A 782 -39.28 -31.68 5.88
N LEU A 783 -38.08 -32.04 6.32
CA LEU A 783 -36.84 -31.87 5.57
C LEU A 783 -36.72 -33.01 4.54
N ASP A 784 -37.49 -32.93 3.44
CA ASP A 784 -37.19 -33.65 2.18
C ASP A 784 -38.13 -33.31 0.99
N LYS A 785 -38.78 -32.12 0.96
CA LYS A 785 -39.54 -31.69 -0.23
C LYS A 785 -39.08 -30.32 -0.77
N PRO A 786 -38.84 -30.18 -2.09
CA PRO A 786 -38.52 -28.90 -2.71
C PRO A 786 -39.69 -27.92 -2.57
N CYS A 787 -39.39 -26.66 -2.28
CA CYS A 787 -40.39 -25.62 -2.04
C CYS A 787 -41.19 -25.35 -3.33
N CYS A 788 -42.50 -25.56 -3.26
CA CYS A 788 -43.48 -25.42 -4.35
C CYS A 788 -43.57 -23.97 -4.92
N CYS A 789 -42.92 -22.99 -4.29
CA CYS A 789 -42.93 -21.58 -4.73
C CYS A 789 -41.92 -21.30 -5.86
N THR A 790 -40.80 -22.02 -5.92
CA THR A 790 -39.74 -21.82 -6.92
C THR A 790 -40.15 -22.39 -8.28
N GLU A 791 -40.85 -23.53 -8.30
CA GLU A 791 -41.40 -24.12 -9.52
C GLU A 791 -42.50 -23.27 -10.15
N LEU A 792 -43.40 -22.68 -9.35
CA LEU A 792 -44.44 -21.76 -9.83
C LEU A 792 -43.83 -20.51 -10.50
N PHE A 793 -42.73 -19.99 -9.94
CA PHE A 793 -42.03 -18.82 -10.48
C PHE A 793 -41.26 -19.12 -11.77
N ASN A 794 -40.59 -20.27 -11.86
CA ASN A 794 -39.90 -20.71 -13.08
C ASN A 794 -40.88 -21.00 -14.23
N ASN A 795 -42.05 -21.55 -13.92
CA ASN A 795 -43.12 -21.73 -14.90
C ASN A 795 -43.70 -20.39 -15.36
N ALA A 796 -43.85 -19.40 -14.46
CA ALA A 796 -44.26 -18.03 -14.81
C ALA A 796 -43.29 -17.35 -15.78
N LEU A 797 -42.00 -17.43 -15.49
CA LEU A 797 -40.92 -16.90 -16.32
C LEU A 797 -40.91 -17.54 -17.71
N GLY A 798 -41.09 -18.86 -17.77
CA GLY A 798 -41.16 -19.61 -19.02
C GLY A 798 -42.41 -19.33 -19.87
N GLU A 799 -43.53 -18.94 -19.26
CA GLU A 799 -44.75 -18.53 -19.98
C GLU A 799 -44.66 -17.09 -20.50
N ILE A 800 -44.16 -16.15 -19.68
CA ILE A 800 -43.98 -14.74 -20.08
C ILE A 800 -42.94 -14.59 -21.20
N MET A 801 -41.86 -15.37 -21.17
CA MET A 801 -40.89 -15.39 -22.28
C MET A 801 -41.46 -16.03 -23.55
N ARG A 802 -42.43 -16.95 -23.44
CA ARG A 802 -43.11 -17.57 -24.59
C ARG A 802 -44.18 -16.67 -25.21
N SER A 803 -44.89 -15.85 -24.44
CA SER A 803 -45.87 -14.88 -24.97
C SER A 803 -45.20 -13.70 -25.70
N HIS A 804 -43.97 -13.33 -25.32
CA HIS A 804 -43.17 -12.32 -26.04
C HIS A 804 -42.50 -12.86 -27.31
N ALA A 805 -42.28 -14.18 -27.42
CA ALA A 805 -41.70 -14.81 -28.61
C ALA A 805 -42.69 -14.93 -29.79
N SER A 806 -44.01 -14.92 -29.54
CA SER A 806 -45.04 -14.97 -30.60
C SER A 806 -45.38 -13.62 -31.24
N CYS A 807 -44.66 -12.54 -30.92
CA CYS A 807 -44.76 -11.25 -31.61
C CYS A 807 -43.57 -10.98 -32.56
N PHE A 808 -42.66 -11.96 -32.71
CA PHE A 808 -41.62 -11.98 -33.73
C PHE A 808 -41.80 -13.25 -34.60
N ASP A 809 -42.95 -13.33 -35.27
CA ASP A 809 -43.16 -14.07 -36.52
C ASP A 809 -44.33 -13.44 -37.29
#